data_AF-A0A926BJ45-F1
#
_entry.id   AF-A0A926BJ45-F1
#
_cell.length_a   1.000
_cell.length_b   1.000
_cell.length_c   1.000
_cell.angle_alpha   90.00
_cell.angle_beta   90.00
_cell.angle_gamma   90.00
#
_symmetry.space_group_name_H-M   'P 1'
#
loop_
_entity.id
_entity.type
_entity.pdbx_description
1 polymer ?
#
loop_
_entity_poly.entity_id
_entity_poly.type
_entity_poly.pdbx_seq_one_letter_code
_entity_poly.pdbx_strand_id
1 'polypeptide(L)'
;MRSNTFDKYWRVELFGGLRLSHRSTELTRFQTHKSAALLAYLTIHNHNATSRDILAELFWSDAEPEAQRNSLRVALNSLRRQLEPPDLASGAMLIADRTTVRLNPDVFSTDVAEFETGLKQEERLARANAPRTERIAILQSAVDLYHGPVLAGWYEDWAILEQNRLSDSYANAMRRLATILLEAQQHDAAIETARRSIAVDPMREESHRLLIRIYSALGRQTDALLQYRELEAILHDQFGVKPSPATRDLLSSPASIPAIVPIALPEIAPFPQIVVTQCPVEEVDSMPVSNRFVGYVPRPLSPIFGRETEMSDLNTLLSPASPSAARLITLTGPGGIGKTRLALEVASKLREQFEGRVWFVSFAGITDAETIAPTLASALRLPCLPDVDPQDQIRDALFGASALLVLDNLEQITATGGARFIYELLLDLPHLACLVTSRIQLDVDGEMEYPIPPLPVPPVTDEETEIGGKESLHASPLEHLMSCPSIHMFAERARSIRPDFTLTPRNATAVAKLMTHLEGIPLAVELAAAWVQIMTPAQMLARLTTGGGTEEATTTARASEARFGLLVTERRSLPARHRSLRSVMEESLCLLPASVRRHFATLSLFRGSWDLSAAEAVCASVAAATSAGTHRQEKSEEVPVAEAIRMLRHHSLLRHEETTTPDAEPRFRLLETVREFAFSTLSDLQQQAAIRAHARFFAARAEQCRDTDRWYAGSSFNRANDNALSPHYLEADRENLNAAICGALSSEDEKGTAVRLVVSIWPLWYSWGMAPVGVRLMEKVLTAVKDEPTMPALLLAEIYFGLGRLHSVLGAATSAIDSFSSCLTQCDGLHENVYKDSENEQR
;
A
#
# COMPACT_ATOMS: atom_id res chain seq x y z
N MET A 1 33.46 22.95 -43.55
CA MET A 1 33.32 24.29 -42.91
C MET A 1 31.91 24.82 -43.14
N ARG A 2 30.98 24.52 -42.22
CA ARG A 2 29.90 25.41 -41.78
C ARG A 2 29.57 25.00 -40.35
N SER A 3 30.19 25.73 -39.41
CA SER A 3 29.78 25.78 -38.02
C SER A 3 28.34 26.29 -37.98
N ASN A 4 27.41 25.51 -37.45
CA ASN A 4 26.18 26.05 -36.89
C ASN A 4 26.07 25.48 -35.48
N THR A 5 26.81 26.11 -34.58
CA THR A 5 26.36 26.28 -33.20
C THR A 5 24.93 26.81 -33.32
N PHE A 6 23.92 25.99 -33.02
CA PHE A 6 22.61 26.55 -32.73
C PHE A 6 22.83 27.39 -31.48
N ASP A 7 22.95 28.71 -31.66
CA ASP A 7 22.83 29.64 -30.55
C ASP A 7 21.49 29.32 -29.90
N LYS A 8 21.53 28.86 -28.65
CA LYS A 8 20.31 28.49 -27.91
C LYS A 8 19.39 29.71 -27.93
N TYR A 9 18.20 29.53 -28.50
CA TYR A 9 17.30 30.64 -28.78
C TYR A 9 16.71 31.21 -27.48
N TRP A 10 16.41 30.38 -26.48
CA TRP A 10 15.96 30.89 -25.16
C TRP A 10 16.85 30.40 -24.03
N ARG A 11 17.20 31.28 -23.08
CA ARG A 11 17.74 30.92 -21.77
C ARG A 11 16.63 31.04 -20.74
N VAL A 12 16.31 29.94 -20.07
CA VAL A 12 15.32 29.88 -18.98
C VAL A 12 16.08 29.88 -17.67
N GLU A 13 15.83 30.88 -16.84
CA GLU A 13 16.28 30.95 -15.46
C GLU A 13 15.13 30.49 -14.57
N LEU A 14 15.43 29.56 -13.67
CA LEU A 14 14.49 28.97 -12.73
C LEU A 14 14.95 29.17 -11.28
N PHE A 15 16.26 29.25 -11.02
CA PHE A 15 16.77 29.64 -9.70
C PHE A 15 16.35 31.09 -9.43
N GLY A 16 15.88 31.38 -8.21
CA GLY A 16 15.40 32.72 -7.85
C GLY A 16 14.05 33.14 -8.47
N GLY A 17 13.50 32.36 -9.40
CA GLY A 17 12.21 32.61 -10.06
C GLY A 17 12.24 32.27 -11.56
N LEU A 18 11.07 32.24 -12.20
CA LEU A 18 10.96 31.93 -13.63
C LEU A 18 11.20 33.19 -14.49
N ARG A 19 12.25 33.19 -15.29
CA ARG A 19 12.58 34.24 -16.26
C ARG A 19 13.07 33.63 -17.56
N LEU A 20 12.62 34.16 -18.70
CA LEU A 20 13.14 33.77 -20.01
C LEU A 20 13.83 34.95 -20.67
N SER A 21 15.01 34.72 -21.21
CA SER A 21 15.78 35.72 -21.97
C SER A 21 16.14 35.20 -23.36
N HIS A 22 15.96 36.07 -24.37
CA HIS A 22 16.45 35.85 -25.73
C HIS A 22 16.91 37.19 -26.31
N ARG A 23 18.20 37.30 -26.67
CA ARG A 23 18.84 38.52 -27.21
C ARG A 23 18.60 39.77 -26.35
N SER A 24 17.52 40.51 -26.62
CA SER A 24 17.13 41.76 -25.94
C SER A 24 15.74 41.71 -25.30
N THR A 25 15.08 40.55 -25.33
CA THR A 25 13.72 40.37 -24.82
C THR A 25 13.76 39.53 -23.55
N GLU A 26 13.18 40.05 -22.47
CA GLU A 26 13.01 39.36 -21.20
C GLU A 26 11.51 39.13 -20.94
N LEU A 27 11.14 37.88 -20.71
CA LEU A 27 9.79 37.46 -20.37
C LEU A 27 9.75 37.01 -18.91
N THR A 28 9.09 37.80 -18.07
CA THR A 28 8.82 37.50 -16.65
C THR A 28 7.32 37.38 -16.35
N ARG A 29 6.46 37.69 -17.33
CA ARG A 29 5.00 37.65 -17.19
C ARG A 29 4.40 36.72 -18.24
N PHE A 30 3.58 35.79 -17.78
CA PHE A 30 2.83 34.87 -18.62
C PHE A 30 1.34 35.17 -18.52
N GLN A 31 0.56 34.78 -19.54
CA GLN A 31 -0.88 34.99 -19.54
C GLN A 31 -1.60 34.37 -18.34
N THR A 32 -1.14 33.21 -17.86
CA THR A 32 -1.68 32.58 -16.67
C THR A 32 -0.56 31.95 -15.85
N HIS A 33 -0.77 31.83 -14.54
CA HIS A 33 0.13 31.12 -13.63
C HIS A 33 0.31 29.65 -14.07
N LYS A 34 -0.77 28.98 -14.49
CA LYS A 34 -0.72 27.59 -14.98
C LYS A 34 0.10 27.43 -16.27
N SER A 35 0.08 28.41 -17.18
CA SER A 35 0.95 28.39 -18.37
C SER A 35 2.43 28.53 -18.00
N ALA A 36 2.74 29.41 -17.05
CA ALA A 36 4.09 29.56 -16.51
C ALA A 36 4.56 28.26 -15.82
N ALA A 37 3.69 27.65 -15.02
CA ALA A 37 3.93 26.39 -14.32
C ALA A 37 4.21 25.23 -15.27
N LEU A 38 3.39 25.11 -16.32
CA LEU A 38 3.57 24.11 -17.35
C LEU A 38 4.92 24.27 -18.07
N LEU A 39 5.33 25.50 -18.38
CA LEU A 39 6.63 25.75 -18.99
C LEU A 39 7.76 25.36 -18.05
N ALA A 40 7.72 25.81 -16.80
CA ALA A 40 8.72 25.49 -15.78
C ALA A 40 8.88 23.97 -15.58
N TYR A 41 7.77 23.26 -15.50
CA TYR A 41 7.76 21.79 -15.41
C TYR A 41 8.42 21.13 -16.62
N LEU A 42 8.03 21.53 -17.84
CA LEU A 42 8.62 21.00 -19.07
C LEU A 42 10.11 21.34 -19.22
N THR A 43 10.57 22.46 -18.65
CA THR A 43 11.98 22.84 -18.66
C THR A 43 12.83 22.02 -17.68
N ILE A 44 12.27 21.63 -16.53
CA ILE A 44 12.95 20.78 -15.54
C ILE A 44 12.96 19.32 -16.02
N HIS A 45 11.85 18.82 -16.56
CA HIS A 45 11.72 17.45 -17.07
C HIS A 45 12.00 17.35 -18.58
N ASN A 46 13.02 18.06 -19.07
CA ASN A 46 13.29 18.19 -20.50
C ASN A 46 13.79 16.92 -21.20
N HIS A 47 14.26 15.93 -20.45
CA HIS A 47 14.88 14.72 -21.00
C HIS A 47 13.85 13.71 -21.53
N ASN A 48 12.58 13.79 -21.10
CA ASN A 48 11.53 12.84 -21.46
C ASN A 48 10.31 13.53 -22.09
N ALA A 49 9.70 12.90 -23.08
CA ALA A 49 8.42 13.34 -23.60
C ALA A 49 7.31 13.06 -22.57
N THR A 50 6.62 14.11 -22.10
CA THR A 50 5.60 13.95 -21.05
C THR A 50 4.22 13.73 -21.67
N SER A 51 3.44 12.77 -21.14
CA SER A 51 2.07 12.52 -21.61
C SER A 51 1.16 13.72 -21.40
N ARG A 52 0.30 14.00 -22.39
CA ARG A 52 -0.72 15.05 -22.31
C ARG A 52 -1.73 14.79 -21.20
N ASP A 53 -2.11 13.54 -20.96
CA ASP A 53 -3.08 13.20 -19.92
C ASP A 53 -2.49 13.43 -18.53
N ILE A 54 -1.20 13.08 -18.32
CA ILE A 54 -0.48 13.36 -17.06
C ILE A 54 -0.38 14.86 -16.81
N LEU A 55 -0.04 15.66 -17.83
CA LEU A 55 0.03 17.13 -17.70
C LEU A 55 -1.35 17.75 -17.43
N ALA A 56 -2.40 17.19 -18.04
CA ALA A 56 -3.76 17.70 -17.86
C ALA A 56 -4.24 17.46 -16.42
N GLU A 57 -4.00 16.26 -15.88
CA GLU A 57 -4.32 15.88 -14.50
C GLU A 57 -3.46 16.64 -13.48
N LEU A 58 -2.15 16.76 -13.71
CA LEU A 58 -1.21 17.43 -12.79
C LEU A 58 -1.55 18.91 -12.59
N PHE A 59 -1.92 19.63 -13.65
CA PHE A 59 -2.16 21.07 -13.57
C PHE A 59 -3.63 21.45 -13.39
N TRP A 60 -4.58 20.58 -13.74
CA TRP A 60 -6.02 20.85 -13.66
C TRP A 60 -6.80 19.70 -13.02
N SER A 61 -6.28 19.10 -11.94
CA SER A 61 -6.90 17.99 -11.19
C SER A 61 -8.38 18.20 -10.87
N ASP A 62 -8.79 19.44 -10.61
CA ASP A 62 -10.13 19.79 -10.13
C ASP A 62 -11.19 19.88 -11.25
N ALA A 63 -10.79 19.71 -12.52
CA ALA A 63 -11.67 19.79 -13.68
C ALA A 63 -11.99 18.41 -14.26
N GLU A 64 -13.12 18.26 -14.95
CA GLU A 64 -13.47 17.04 -15.68
C GLU A 64 -12.45 16.73 -16.81
N PRO A 65 -12.22 15.46 -17.19
CA PRO A 65 -11.16 15.08 -18.14
C PRO A 65 -11.19 15.82 -19.49
N GLU A 66 -12.37 16.13 -20.02
CA GLU A 66 -12.51 16.92 -21.25
C GLU A 66 -12.11 18.39 -21.05
N ALA A 67 -12.47 18.97 -19.91
CA ALA A 67 -12.10 20.34 -19.53
C ALA A 67 -10.61 20.47 -19.22
N GLN A 68 -9.99 19.45 -18.62
CA GLN A 68 -8.54 19.36 -18.40
C GLN A 68 -7.77 19.40 -19.73
N ARG A 69 -8.15 18.54 -20.69
CA ARG A 69 -7.53 18.49 -22.02
C ARG A 69 -7.70 19.79 -22.80
N ASN A 70 -8.87 20.42 -22.71
CA ASN A 70 -9.12 21.73 -23.31
C ASN A 70 -8.25 22.82 -22.66
N SER A 71 -8.14 22.85 -21.33
CA SER A 71 -7.31 23.80 -20.60
C SER A 71 -5.82 23.64 -20.94
N LEU A 72 -5.33 22.40 -21.02
CA LEU A 72 -3.97 22.10 -21.49
C LEU A 72 -3.76 22.60 -22.92
N ARG A 73 -4.71 22.37 -23.84
CA ARG A 73 -4.61 22.87 -25.23
C ARG A 73 -4.54 24.40 -25.28
N VAL A 74 -5.32 25.09 -24.47
CA VAL A 74 -5.30 26.56 -24.37
C VAL A 74 -3.94 27.04 -23.82
N ALA A 75 -3.43 26.41 -22.76
CA ALA A 75 -2.14 26.74 -22.18
C ALA A 75 -0.97 26.53 -23.17
N LEU A 76 -0.93 25.40 -23.88
CA LEU A 76 0.09 25.11 -24.89
C LEU A 76 0.02 26.08 -26.08
N ASN A 77 -1.18 26.46 -26.52
CA ASN A 77 -1.34 27.47 -27.57
C ASN A 77 -0.86 28.86 -27.10
N SER A 78 -1.13 29.22 -25.83
CA SER A 78 -0.64 30.46 -25.24
C SER A 78 0.89 30.49 -25.17
N LEU A 79 1.50 29.39 -24.74
CA LEU A 79 2.96 29.23 -24.71
C LEU A 79 3.56 29.31 -26.11
N ARG A 80 3.00 28.63 -27.11
CA ARG A 80 3.47 28.73 -28.51
C ARG A 80 3.48 30.18 -29.00
N ARG A 81 2.42 30.96 -28.76
CA ARG A 81 2.37 32.38 -29.18
C ARG A 81 3.42 33.26 -28.49
N GLN A 82 3.80 32.94 -27.26
CA GLN A 82 4.78 33.71 -26.48
C GLN A 82 6.22 33.31 -26.81
N LEU A 83 6.45 32.04 -27.12
CA LEU A 83 7.77 31.45 -27.24
C LEU A 83 8.25 31.25 -28.69
N GLU A 84 7.33 31.15 -29.64
CA GLU A 84 7.60 30.97 -31.08
C GLU A 84 7.21 32.26 -31.83
N PRO A 85 8.10 33.28 -31.92
CA PRO A 85 7.87 34.47 -32.74
C PRO A 85 7.78 34.10 -34.24
N PRO A 86 7.23 34.97 -35.12
CA PRO A 86 6.98 34.66 -36.53
C PRO A 86 8.22 34.28 -37.35
N ASP A 87 9.42 34.59 -36.85
CA ASP A 87 10.71 34.22 -37.46
C ASP A 87 11.13 32.77 -37.14
N LEU A 88 10.47 32.12 -36.19
CA LEU A 88 10.72 30.74 -35.76
C LEU A 88 9.58 29.83 -36.27
N ALA A 89 9.93 28.69 -36.89
CA ALA A 89 8.92 27.74 -37.35
C ALA A 89 8.07 27.22 -36.18
N SER A 90 6.75 27.11 -36.40
CA SER A 90 5.85 26.59 -35.35
C SER A 90 6.20 25.14 -35.00
N GLY A 91 6.34 24.83 -33.71
CA GLY A 91 6.84 23.54 -33.22
C GLY A 91 8.36 23.44 -33.09
N ALA A 92 9.12 24.50 -33.37
CA ALA A 92 10.57 24.50 -33.19
C ALA A 92 11.00 24.48 -31.72
N MET A 93 10.20 25.06 -30.82
CA MET A 93 10.50 25.09 -29.37
C MET A 93 9.61 24.13 -28.60
N LEU A 94 8.31 24.11 -28.88
CA LEU A 94 7.35 23.23 -28.21
C LEU A 94 6.92 22.10 -29.16
N ILE A 95 7.58 20.96 -29.00
CA ILE A 95 7.27 19.73 -29.74
C ILE A 95 6.11 19.05 -29.02
N ALA A 96 4.91 19.16 -29.57
CA ALA A 96 3.74 18.50 -29.03
C ALA A 96 3.03 17.69 -30.11
N ASP A 97 2.92 16.40 -29.84
CA ASP A 97 2.28 15.40 -30.68
C ASP A 97 0.87 15.14 -30.15
N ARG A 98 0.17 14.12 -30.69
CA ARG A 98 -1.17 13.76 -30.20
C ARG A 98 -1.15 13.21 -28.76
N THR A 99 -0.04 12.66 -28.30
CA THR A 99 0.08 11.95 -27.02
C THR A 99 1.04 12.61 -26.04
N THR A 100 2.07 13.30 -26.52
CA THR A 100 3.14 13.83 -25.66
C THR A 100 3.44 15.30 -25.94
N VAL A 101 4.08 15.95 -24.95
CA VAL A 101 4.60 17.31 -25.02
C VAL A 101 6.02 17.30 -24.49
N ARG A 102 6.94 17.96 -25.21
CA ARG A 102 8.30 18.25 -24.75
C ARG A 102 8.79 19.58 -25.30
N LEU A 103 9.84 20.10 -24.68
CA LEU A 103 10.60 21.21 -25.25
C LEU A 103 11.76 20.67 -26.10
N ASN A 104 12.17 21.42 -27.11
CA ASN A 104 13.29 21.04 -27.99
C ASN A 104 14.65 21.41 -27.37
N PRO A 105 15.43 20.45 -26.84
CA PRO A 105 16.66 20.75 -26.08
C PRO A 105 17.73 21.49 -26.90
N ASP A 106 17.69 21.42 -28.22
CA ASP A 106 18.66 22.09 -29.10
C ASP A 106 18.44 23.61 -29.19
N VAL A 107 17.27 24.09 -28.77
CA VAL A 107 16.81 25.47 -29.00
C VAL A 107 16.66 26.25 -27.68
N PHE A 108 16.86 25.61 -26.52
CA PHE A 108 16.85 26.30 -25.22
C PHE A 108 17.95 25.82 -24.26
N SER A 109 18.31 26.69 -23.32
CA SER A 109 19.17 26.41 -22.15
C SER A 109 18.38 26.64 -20.88
N THR A 110 18.74 25.92 -19.81
CA THR A 110 18.27 26.23 -18.47
C THR A 110 19.45 26.34 -17.51
N ASP A 111 19.37 27.27 -16.58
CA ASP A 111 20.32 27.39 -15.46
C ASP A 111 20.39 26.12 -14.61
N VAL A 112 19.25 25.43 -14.41
CA VAL A 112 19.17 24.13 -13.73
C VAL A 112 19.94 23.03 -14.49
N ALA A 113 19.79 22.94 -15.80
CA ALA A 113 20.52 21.94 -16.59
C ALA A 113 22.02 22.25 -16.64
N GLU A 114 22.39 23.53 -16.70
CA GLU A 114 23.80 23.97 -16.61
C GLU A 114 24.40 23.60 -15.24
N PHE A 115 23.66 23.84 -14.15
CA PHE A 115 24.04 23.45 -12.80
C PHE A 115 24.26 21.94 -12.67
N GLU A 116 23.27 21.12 -13.05
CA GLU A 116 23.37 19.66 -12.96
C GLU A 116 24.47 19.07 -13.85
N THR A 117 24.68 19.66 -15.04
CA THR A 117 25.78 19.27 -15.94
C THR A 117 27.13 19.58 -15.32
N GLY A 118 27.29 20.75 -14.69
CA GLY A 118 28.50 21.13 -13.97
C GLY A 118 28.83 20.17 -12.83
N LEU A 119 27.82 19.78 -12.03
CA LEU A 119 28.00 18.79 -10.97
C LEU A 119 28.44 17.42 -11.50
N LYS A 120 27.77 16.92 -12.55
CA LYS A 120 28.15 15.66 -13.22
C LYS A 120 29.55 15.72 -13.82
N GLN A 121 29.95 16.87 -14.36
CA GLN A 121 31.28 17.06 -14.93
C GLN A 121 32.35 17.04 -13.84
N GLU A 122 32.13 17.71 -12.70
CA GLU A 122 33.10 17.65 -11.60
C GLU A 122 33.19 16.25 -10.98
N GLU A 123 32.09 15.48 -10.91
CA GLU A 123 32.15 14.07 -10.49
C GLU A 123 33.01 13.22 -11.41
N ARG A 124 32.91 13.43 -12.73
CA ARG A 124 33.77 12.75 -13.71
C ARG A 124 35.24 13.14 -13.52
N LEU A 125 35.52 14.43 -13.31
CA LEU A 125 36.87 14.91 -13.02
C LEU A 125 37.42 14.34 -11.71
N ALA A 126 36.59 14.22 -10.67
CA ALA A 126 36.97 13.61 -9.41
C ALA A 126 37.35 12.13 -9.59
N ARG A 127 36.56 11.35 -10.33
CA ARG A 127 36.85 9.94 -10.65
C ARG A 127 38.10 9.78 -11.51
N ALA A 128 38.35 10.72 -12.39
CA ALA A 128 39.56 10.77 -13.22
C ALA A 128 40.80 11.31 -12.49
N ASN A 129 40.69 11.62 -11.19
CA ASN A 129 41.76 12.25 -10.39
C ASN A 129 42.33 13.53 -11.04
N ALA A 130 41.47 14.32 -11.70
CA ALA A 130 41.86 15.57 -12.34
C ALA A 130 42.35 16.60 -11.30
N PRO A 131 43.16 17.59 -11.72
CA PRO A 131 43.70 18.62 -10.83
C PRO A 131 42.59 19.33 -10.03
N ARG A 132 42.85 19.58 -8.74
CA ARG A 132 41.92 20.28 -7.85
C ARG A 132 41.49 21.64 -8.39
N THR A 133 42.37 22.35 -9.09
CA THR A 133 42.11 23.66 -9.70
C THR A 133 40.99 23.60 -10.74
N GLU A 134 40.97 22.57 -11.58
CA GLU A 134 39.93 22.37 -12.60
C GLU A 134 38.59 22.01 -11.95
N ARG A 135 38.63 21.14 -10.93
CA ARG A 135 37.44 20.76 -10.15
C ARG A 135 36.83 21.95 -9.40
N ILE A 136 37.67 22.79 -8.78
CA ILE A 136 37.23 24.04 -8.12
C ILE A 136 36.53 24.95 -9.13
N ALA A 137 37.13 25.18 -10.30
CA ALA A 137 36.56 26.08 -11.32
C ALA A 137 35.17 25.62 -11.80
N ILE A 138 34.99 24.31 -12.01
CA ILE A 138 33.70 23.75 -12.45
C ILE A 138 32.66 23.82 -11.33
N LEU A 139 33.00 23.44 -10.10
CA LEU A 139 32.08 23.53 -8.96
C LEU A 139 31.68 24.97 -8.66
N GLN A 140 32.62 25.92 -8.73
CA GLN A 140 32.33 27.35 -8.59
C GLN A 140 31.35 27.82 -9.65
N SER A 141 31.62 27.51 -10.93
CA SER A 141 30.74 27.87 -12.04
C SER A 141 29.33 27.29 -11.88
N ALA A 142 29.20 26.06 -11.37
CA ALA A 142 27.90 25.44 -11.11
C ALA A 142 27.17 26.14 -9.95
N VAL A 143 27.84 26.27 -8.81
CA VAL A 143 27.30 26.93 -7.61
C VAL A 143 26.89 28.38 -7.89
N ASP A 144 27.59 29.07 -8.80
CA ASP A 144 27.30 30.44 -9.20
C ASP A 144 25.95 30.64 -9.89
N LEU A 145 25.42 29.58 -10.52
CA LEU A 145 24.10 29.61 -11.14
C LEU A 145 22.97 29.62 -10.08
N TYR A 146 23.24 29.08 -8.89
CA TYR A 146 22.25 29.00 -7.81
C TYR A 146 22.26 30.29 -6.98
N HIS A 147 21.23 31.11 -7.16
CA HIS A 147 21.06 32.40 -6.46
C HIS A 147 19.78 32.46 -5.62
N GLY A 148 19.07 31.33 -5.49
CA GLY A 148 17.88 31.17 -4.66
C GLY A 148 17.12 29.89 -5.01
N PRO A 149 16.08 29.52 -4.23
CA PRO A 149 15.24 28.36 -4.52
C PRO A 149 14.69 28.39 -5.95
N VAL A 150 14.61 27.21 -6.59
CA VAL A 150 14.00 27.09 -7.91
C VAL A 150 12.53 27.50 -7.82
N LEU A 151 12.04 28.35 -8.73
CA LEU A 151 10.67 28.85 -8.69
C LEU A 151 10.28 29.43 -7.32
N ALA A 152 11.14 30.28 -6.75
CA ALA A 152 10.89 30.87 -5.43
C ALA A 152 9.50 31.55 -5.35
N GLY A 153 8.74 31.24 -4.29
CA GLY A 153 7.37 31.73 -4.08
C GLY A 153 6.26 30.91 -4.75
N TRP A 154 6.60 29.77 -5.34
CA TRP A 154 5.65 28.82 -5.91
C TRP A 154 5.36 27.69 -4.91
N TYR A 155 4.10 27.31 -4.79
CA TYR A 155 3.59 26.41 -3.74
C TYR A 155 2.94 25.13 -4.28
N GLU A 156 3.08 24.85 -5.57
CA GLU A 156 2.62 23.59 -6.16
C GLU A 156 3.46 22.41 -5.67
N ASP A 157 2.81 21.27 -5.42
CA ASP A 157 3.46 20.08 -4.84
C ASP A 157 4.69 19.61 -5.63
N TRP A 158 4.60 19.60 -6.97
CA TRP A 158 5.72 19.23 -7.83
C TRP A 158 6.88 20.24 -7.75
N ALA A 159 6.57 21.54 -7.59
CA ALA A 159 7.57 22.59 -7.50
C ALA A 159 8.30 22.55 -6.15
N ILE A 160 7.57 22.28 -5.06
CA ILE A 160 8.16 22.09 -3.72
C ILE A 160 9.12 20.89 -3.71
N LEU A 161 8.77 19.80 -4.40
CA LEU A 161 9.65 18.63 -4.51
C LEU A 161 10.97 18.98 -5.20
N GLU A 162 10.90 19.68 -6.34
CA GLU A 162 12.10 20.11 -7.09
C GLU A 162 12.92 21.18 -6.34
N GLN A 163 12.27 22.07 -5.60
CA GLN A 163 12.93 23.02 -4.68
C GLN A 163 13.80 22.30 -3.66
N ASN A 164 13.26 21.28 -2.99
CA ASN A 164 14.00 20.51 -2.00
C ASN A 164 15.16 19.74 -2.65
N ARG A 165 14.90 19.04 -3.76
CA ARG A 165 15.92 18.25 -4.49
C ARG A 165 17.12 19.10 -4.93
N LEU A 166 16.86 20.28 -5.51
CA LEU A 166 17.91 21.17 -6.00
C LEU A 166 18.60 21.93 -4.85
N SER A 167 17.87 22.30 -3.79
CA SER A 167 18.48 22.88 -2.57
C SER A 167 19.46 21.88 -1.91
N ASP A 168 19.08 20.61 -1.81
CA ASP A 168 19.96 19.54 -1.29
C ASP A 168 21.19 19.33 -2.18
N SER A 169 21.01 19.36 -3.50
CA SER A 169 22.10 19.25 -4.46
C SER A 169 23.08 20.42 -4.35
N TYR A 170 22.57 21.64 -4.16
CA TYR A 170 23.37 22.84 -3.93
C TYR A 170 24.16 22.77 -2.62
N ALA A 171 23.51 22.42 -1.51
CA ALA A 171 24.18 22.27 -0.21
C ALA A 171 25.32 21.24 -0.27
N ASN A 172 25.10 20.12 -0.96
CA ASN A 172 26.13 19.11 -1.19
C ASN A 172 27.30 19.64 -2.04
N ALA A 173 27.01 20.39 -3.11
CA ALA A 173 28.02 21.03 -3.95
C ALA A 173 28.87 22.04 -3.15
N MET A 174 28.23 22.87 -2.32
CA MET A 174 28.90 23.83 -1.43
C MET A 174 29.83 23.15 -0.42
N ARG A 175 29.38 22.03 0.17
CA ARG A 175 30.19 21.21 1.07
C ARG A 175 31.40 20.61 0.36
N ARG A 176 31.23 20.08 -0.86
CA ARG A 176 32.33 19.54 -1.68
C ARG A 176 33.34 20.63 -2.04
N LEU A 177 32.87 21.78 -2.51
CA LEU A 177 33.71 22.92 -2.84
C LEU A 177 34.52 23.40 -1.63
N ALA A 178 33.86 23.61 -0.48
CA ALA A 178 34.54 24.00 0.75
C ALA A 178 35.60 22.97 1.20
N THR A 179 35.34 21.67 1.01
CA THR A 179 36.29 20.60 1.32
C THR A 179 37.53 20.68 0.42
N ILE A 180 37.34 20.81 -0.89
CA ILE A 180 38.46 20.90 -1.85
C ILE A 180 39.28 22.18 -1.62
N LEU A 181 38.62 23.30 -1.28
CA LEU A 181 39.30 24.55 -0.94
C LEU A 181 40.16 24.42 0.33
N LEU A 182 39.68 23.69 1.34
CA LEU A 182 40.45 23.46 2.58
C LEU A 182 41.62 22.51 2.36
N GLU A 183 41.46 21.47 1.54
CA GLU A 183 42.58 20.63 1.09
C GLU A 183 43.62 21.42 0.29
N ALA A 184 43.17 22.41 -0.49
CA ALA A 184 44.03 23.33 -1.22
C ALA A 184 44.61 24.47 -0.36
N GLN A 185 44.38 24.45 0.97
CA GLN A 185 44.78 25.49 1.93
C GLN A 185 44.24 26.90 1.62
N GLN A 186 43.15 27.00 0.86
CA GLN A 186 42.44 28.25 0.58
C GLN A 186 41.36 28.51 1.63
N HIS A 187 41.79 28.79 2.86
CA HIS A 187 40.91 28.88 4.04
C HIS A 187 39.85 29.99 3.94
N ASP A 188 40.22 31.18 3.46
CA ASP A 188 39.30 32.31 3.33
C ASP A 188 38.21 32.03 2.29
N ALA A 189 38.57 31.41 1.16
CA ALA A 189 37.63 31.01 0.13
C ALA A 189 36.64 29.94 0.62
N ALA A 190 37.08 29.04 1.50
CA ALA A 190 36.20 28.03 2.10
C ALA A 190 35.21 28.63 3.10
N ILE A 191 35.65 29.59 3.93
CA ILE A 191 34.76 30.34 4.83
C ILE A 191 33.71 31.11 4.02
N GLU A 192 34.14 31.80 2.96
CA GLU A 192 33.25 32.57 2.10
C GLU A 192 32.23 31.68 1.40
N THR A 193 32.65 30.50 0.95
CA THR A 193 31.75 29.48 0.41
C THR A 193 30.68 29.11 1.44
N ALA A 194 31.07 28.75 2.67
CA ALA A 194 30.08 28.38 3.69
C ALA A 194 29.14 29.54 4.08
N ARG A 195 29.65 30.78 4.16
CA ARG A 195 28.81 31.97 4.41
C ARG A 195 27.82 32.23 3.29
N ARG A 196 28.23 32.07 2.04
CA ARG A 196 27.33 32.20 0.90
C ARG A 196 26.21 31.17 0.93
N SER A 197 26.51 29.93 1.34
CA SER A 197 25.46 28.91 1.50
C SER A 197 24.41 29.32 2.55
N ILE A 198 24.83 29.95 3.65
CA ILE A 198 23.92 30.49 4.69
C ILE A 198 23.13 31.69 4.17
N ALA A 199 23.75 32.59 3.40
CA ALA A 199 23.06 33.76 2.86
C ALA A 199 21.92 33.37 1.89
N VAL A 200 22.07 32.25 1.18
CA VAL A 200 21.07 31.72 0.25
C VAL A 200 19.88 31.08 0.98
N ASP A 201 20.14 30.33 2.05
CA ASP A 201 19.10 29.74 2.91
C ASP A 201 19.51 29.82 4.39
N PRO A 202 19.10 30.90 5.10
CA PRO A 202 19.46 31.10 6.49
C PRO A 202 18.84 30.08 7.46
N MET A 203 17.79 29.35 7.05
CA MET A 203 17.14 28.36 7.92
C MET A 203 17.82 26.99 7.84
N ARG A 204 18.73 26.79 6.88
CA ARG A 204 19.35 25.49 6.64
C ARG A 204 20.47 25.20 7.64
N GLU A 205 20.13 24.42 8.66
CA GLU A 205 21.06 24.01 9.73
C GLU A 205 22.36 23.37 9.20
N GLU A 206 22.31 22.64 8.08
CA GLU A 206 23.49 22.01 7.46
C GLU A 206 24.54 23.02 6.99
N SER A 207 24.12 24.19 6.50
CA SER A 207 25.01 25.27 6.04
C SER A 207 25.72 25.94 7.21
N HIS A 208 25.00 26.19 8.31
CA HIS A 208 25.59 26.64 9.57
C HIS A 208 26.58 25.61 10.13
N ARG A 209 26.23 24.33 10.07
CA ARG A 209 27.09 23.23 10.50
C ARG A 209 28.40 23.19 9.70
N LEU A 210 28.35 23.41 8.39
CA LEU A 210 29.54 23.51 7.55
C LEU A 210 30.48 24.61 8.05
N LEU A 211 29.97 25.83 8.28
CA LEU A 211 30.77 26.95 8.75
C LEU A 211 31.36 26.70 10.16
N ILE A 212 30.57 26.13 11.07
CA ILE A 212 31.02 25.72 12.42
C ILE A 212 32.17 24.72 12.32
N ARG A 213 32.09 23.73 11.40
CA ARG A 213 33.17 22.75 11.16
C ARG A 213 34.43 23.42 10.61
N ILE A 214 34.29 24.38 9.70
CA ILE A 214 35.44 25.12 9.15
C ILE A 214 36.13 25.93 10.25
N TYR A 215 35.38 26.70 11.05
CA TYR A 215 35.97 27.45 12.17
C TYR A 215 36.63 26.54 13.20
N SER A 216 36.00 25.41 13.52
CA SER A 216 36.57 24.41 14.45
C SER A 216 37.87 23.81 13.90
N ALA A 217 37.92 23.49 12.60
CA ALA A 217 39.11 22.97 11.93
C ALA A 217 40.27 23.97 11.90
N LEU A 218 39.96 25.28 11.85
CA LEU A 218 40.95 26.37 11.91
C LEU A 218 41.35 26.77 13.33
N GLY A 219 40.83 26.08 14.37
CA GLY A 219 41.07 26.44 15.77
C GLY A 219 40.37 27.72 16.23
N ARG A 220 39.44 28.26 15.44
CA ARG A 220 38.67 29.48 15.71
C ARG A 220 37.42 29.18 16.54
N GLN A 221 37.62 28.66 17.74
CA GLN A 221 36.54 28.16 18.60
C GLN A 221 35.50 29.24 18.98
N THR A 222 35.95 30.48 19.17
CA THR A 222 35.06 31.63 19.45
C THR A 222 34.09 31.89 18.30
N ASP A 223 34.57 31.85 17.06
CA ASP A 223 33.73 32.08 15.87
C ASP A 223 32.74 30.92 15.64
N ALA A 224 33.17 29.68 15.91
CA ALA A 224 32.30 28.50 15.87
C ALA A 224 31.14 28.61 16.88
N LEU A 225 31.41 29.08 18.10
CA LEU A 225 30.38 29.27 19.13
C LEU A 225 29.42 30.41 18.78
N LEU A 226 29.92 31.52 18.20
CA LEU A 226 29.09 32.62 17.73
C LEU A 226 28.12 32.15 16.64
N GLN A 227 28.61 31.39 15.65
CA GLN A 227 27.76 30.86 14.58
C GLN A 227 26.69 29.89 15.10
N TYR A 228 27.02 29.08 16.11
CA TYR A 228 26.05 28.20 16.76
C TYR A 228 24.93 28.99 17.46
N ARG A 229 25.29 30.05 18.20
CA ARG A 229 24.30 30.89 18.88
C ARG A 229 23.38 31.62 17.90
N GLU A 230 23.91 32.05 16.76
CA GLU A 230 23.11 32.64 15.69
C GLU A 230 22.10 31.62 15.13
N LEU A 231 22.53 30.39 14.85
CA LEU A 231 21.64 29.31 14.43
C LEU A 231 20.57 29.00 15.48
N GLU A 232 20.97 28.91 16.76
CA GLU A 232 20.05 28.62 17.85
C GLU A 232 18.98 29.71 18.00
N ALA A 233 19.37 30.98 17.89
CA ALA A 233 18.42 32.10 17.91
C ALA A 233 17.43 32.03 16.74
N ILE A 234 17.92 31.77 15.53
CA ILE A 234 17.10 31.66 14.32
C ILE A 234 16.07 30.52 14.43
N LEU A 235 16.51 29.31 14.80
CA LEU A 235 15.62 28.15 14.90
C LEU A 235 14.61 28.27 16.06
N HIS A 236 15.03 28.89 17.16
CA HIS A 236 14.16 29.15 18.28
C HIS A 236 13.07 30.17 17.94
N ASP A 237 13.42 31.28 17.29
CA ASP A 237 12.48 32.35 16.91
C ASP A 237 11.44 31.87 15.88
N GLN A 238 11.88 31.14 14.85
CA GLN A 238 11.01 30.75 13.73
C GLN A 238 10.21 29.48 14.00
N PHE A 239 10.75 28.52 14.76
CA PHE A 239 10.17 27.19 14.92
C PHE A 239 10.03 26.71 16.37
N GLY A 240 10.55 27.45 17.35
CA GLY A 240 10.54 27.03 18.75
C GLY A 240 11.39 25.79 19.06
N VAL A 241 12.26 25.37 18.14
CA VAL A 241 13.09 24.17 18.26
C VAL A 241 14.55 24.52 18.53
N LYS A 242 15.29 23.57 19.12
CA LYS A 242 16.75 23.68 19.31
C LYS A 242 17.51 23.03 18.15
N PRO A 243 18.77 23.43 17.87
CA PRO A 243 19.61 22.77 16.89
C PRO A 243 19.73 21.25 17.12
N SER A 244 19.85 20.49 16.04
CA SER A 244 19.98 19.04 16.05
C SER A 244 21.15 18.54 16.93
N PRO A 245 21.10 17.29 17.43
CA PRO A 245 22.21 16.69 18.19
C PRO A 245 23.54 16.76 17.42
N ALA A 246 23.53 16.47 16.11
CA ALA A 246 24.71 16.50 15.26
C ALA A 246 25.41 17.87 15.22
N THR A 247 24.69 18.98 15.40
CA THR A 247 25.27 20.33 15.47
C THR A 247 25.71 20.68 16.89
N ARG A 248 25.00 20.20 17.91
CA ARG A 248 25.36 20.36 19.33
C ARG A 248 26.66 19.63 19.68
N ASP A 249 26.84 18.43 19.15
CA ASP A 249 27.99 17.58 19.44
C ASP A 249 29.30 18.19 18.89
N LEU A 250 29.23 19.01 17.83
CA LEU A 250 30.40 19.70 17.26
C LEU A 250 31.05 20.70 18.21
N LEU A 251 30.30 21.27 19.15
CA LEU A 251 30.85 22.18 20.16
C LEU A 251 31.48 21.44 21.36
N SER A 252 31.19 20.15 21.51
CA SER A 252 31.55 19.34 22.68
C SER A 252 32.91 18.62 22.52
N SER A 253 33.51 18.66 21.33
CA SER A 253 34.76 17.96 21.01
C SER A 253 35.88 18.95 20.65
N PRO A 254 36.70 19.38 21.63
CA PRO A 254 37.89 20.16 21.34
C PRO A 254 39.05 19.23 20.93
N ALA A 255 39.74 19.61 19.86
CA ALA A 255 41.05 19.07 19.47
C ALA A 255 41.11 17.61 19.02
N SER A 256 40.65 17.36 17.80
CA SER A 256 41.41 16.64 16.78
C SER A 256 40.81 17.07 15.45
N ILE A 257 41.62 17.30 14.42
CA ILE A 257 41.10 17.39 13.06
C ILE A 257 40.81 15.94 12.65
N PRO A 258 39.57 15.41 12.68
CA PRO A 258 39.22 14.58 11.55
C PRO A 258 39.26 15.53 10.36
N ALA A 259 39.84 15.10 9.24
CA ALA A 259 39.66 15.83 7.98
C ALA A 259 38.20 16.28 7.88
N ILE A 260 37.92 17.39 7.20
CA ILE A 260 36.55 17.59 6.73
C ILE A 260 36.29 16.42 5.79
N VAL A 261 35.78 15.34 6.38
CA VAL A 261 35.47 14.10 5.70
C VAL A 261 34.32 14.55 4.83
N PRO A 262 34.47 14.54 3.49
CA PRO A 262 33.30 14.58 2.66
C PRO A 262 32.38 13.50 3.22
N ILE A 263 31.12 13.80 3.54
CA ILE A 263 30.07 12.78 3.51
C ILE A 263 30.21 12.16 2.12
N ALA A 264 30.96 11.07 2.10
CA ALA A 264 31.23 10.22 0.98
C ALA A 264 30.06 9.25 0.98
N LEU A 265 29.42 9.10 -0.17
CA LEU A 265 28.96 7.78 -0.57
C LEU A 265 30.12 6.81 -0.28
N PRO A 266 29.89 5.64 0.35
CA PRO A 266 30.98 4.83 0.88
C PRO A 266 31.90 4.35 -0.24
N GLU A 267 33.04 5.03 -0.39
CA GLU A 267 34.19 4.58 -1.17
C GLU A 267 35.24 3.97 -0.23
N ILE A 268 35.79 2.87 -0.72
CA ILE A 268 36.70 1.92 -0.10
C ILE A 268 37.98 2.62 0.39
N ALA A 269 38.36 2.39 1.65
CA ALA A 269 39.67 2.81 2.16
C ALA A 269 40.78 1.88 1.64
N PRO A 270 41.89 2.41 1.08
CA PRO A 270 43.13 1.67 0.83
C PRO A 270 43.91 1.43 2.15
N PHE A 271 44.60 0.30 2.22
CA PHE A 271 45.33 -0.23 3.38
C PHE A 271 46.43 0.69 3.96
N PRO A 272 46.79 0.53 5.25
CA PRO A 272 47.88 1.28 5.88
C PRO A 272 49.24 0.92 5.25
N GLN A 273 50.05 1.94 4.94
CA GLN A 273 51.45 1.76 4.59
C GLN A 273 52.26 1.35 5.82
N ILE A 274 52.68 0.09 5.84
CA ILE A 274 53.70 -0.43 6.75
C ILE A 274 55.03 0.24 6.43
N VAL A 275 55.65 0.84 7.45
CA VAL A 275 57.05 1.26 7.42
C VAL A 275 57.91 0.03 7.22
N VAL A 276 58.59 -0.06 6.07
CA VAL A 276 59.63 -1.06 5.81
C VAL A 276 60.86 -0.68 6.63
N THR A 277 60.90 -1.12 7.88
CA THR A 277 62.19 -1.38 8.54
C THR A 277 62.76 -2.64 7.92
N GLN A 278 63.88 -2.49 7.20
CA GLN A 278 64.66 -3.61 6.69
C GLN A 278 65.11 -4.50 7.85
N CYS A 279 64.54 -5.71 7.93
CA CYS A 279 65.08 -6.88 8.61
C CYS A 279 64.45 -8.14 7.94
N PRO A 280 65.11 -9.31 8.04
CA PRO A 280 65.45 -10.15 6.91
C PRO A 280 64.29 -10.99 6.36
N VAL A 281 64.47 -11.37 5.08
CA VAL A 281 63.59 -12.21 4.28
C VAL A 281 63.46 -13.60 4.92
N GLU A 282 62.25 -13.96 5.37
CA GLU A 282 61.82 -15.35 5.48
C GLU A 282 60.47 -15.52 4.78
N GLU A 283 60.46 -16.46 3.84
CA GLU A 283 59.33 -16.91 3.03
C GLU A 283 58.20 -17.43 3.93
N VAL A 284 56.97 -16.93 3.77
CA VAL A 284 55.79 -17.64 4.26
C VAL A 284 54.64 -17.51 3.26
N ASP A 285 54.28 -18.66 2.71
CA ASP A 285 53.13 -18.97 1.87
C ASP A 285 51.77 -18.53 2.44
N SER A 286 50.85 -18.22 1.52
CA SER A 286 49.38 -18.38 1.60
C SER A 286 48.54 -17.45 2.52
N MET A 287 47.71 -16.61 1.90
CA MET A 287 46.38 -16.24 2.43
C MET A 287 45.29 -16.47 1.36
N PRO A 288 44.06 -16.90 1.73
CA PRO A 288 43.04 -17.34 0.78
C PRO A 288 42.25 -16.17 0.16
N VAL A 289 41.86 -16.33 -1.11
CA VAL A 289 41.15 -15.34 -1.96
C VAL A 289 39.64 -15.21 -1.61
N SER A 290 39.17 -15.76 -0.49
CA SER A 290 37.74 -16.06 -0.27
C SER A 290 36.85 -14.89 0.21
N ASN A 291 37.37 -13.69 0.50
CA ASN A 291 36.63 -12.66 1.27
C ASN A 291 35.98 -11.51 0.47
N ARG A 292 35.81 -11.64 -0.86
CA ARG A 292 35.33 -10.53 -1.73
C ARG A 292 33.82 -10.43 -1.95
N PHE A 293 33.01 -11.43 -1.59
CA PHE A 293 31.58 -11.50 -1.94
C PHE A 293 30.66 -11.68 -0.72
N VAL A 294 30.78 -10.81 0.29
CA VAL A 294 29.83 -10.78 1.42
C VAL A 294 28.65 -9.87 1.07
N GLY A 295 27.45 -10.42 1.04
CA GLY A 295 26.23 -9.70 0.70
C GLY A 295 25.64 -8.86 1.84
N TYR A 296 24.75 -7.94 1.47
CA TYR A 296 24.08 -7.04 2.40
C TYR A 296 22.60 -7.39 2.54
N VAL A 297 22.16 -7.56 3.79
CA VAL A 297 20.76 -7.75 4.19
C VAL A 297 20.44 -6.68 5.23
N PRO A 298 19.46 -5.79 4.97
CA PRO A 298 19.01 -4.80 5.94
C PRO A 298 18.62 -5.43 7.28
N ARG A 299 18.95 -4.74 8.39
CA ARG A 299 18.45 -5.07 9.73
C ARG A 299 17.39 -4.05 10.17
N PRO A 300 16.11 -4.40 10.13
CA PRO A 300 15.57 -4.89 11.36
C PRO A 300 15.41 -4.02 12.61
N LEU A 301 14.94 -2.77 12.59
CA LEU A 301 14.85 -1.98 13.84
C LEU A 301 13.82 -2.47 14.87
N SER A 302 12.88 -3.32 14.48
CA SER A 302 11.85 -3.83 15.39
C SER A 302 11.66 -5.33 15.19
N PRO A 303 11.39 -6.12 16.24
CA PRO A 303 11.26 -7.58 16.15
C PRO A 303 10.13 -8.02 15.20
N ILE A 304 10.24 -9.27 14.73
CA ILE A 304 9.15 -9.97 14.04
C ILE A 304 8.29 -10.70 15.08
N PHE A 305 6.99 -10.84 14.82
CA PHE A 305 6.03 -11.45 15.75
C PHE A 305 5.33 -12.64 15.12
N GLY A 306 5.27 -13.78 15.82
CA GLY A 306 4.39 -14.89 15.47
C GLY A 306 4.66 -15.54 14.12
N ARG A 307 5.94 -15.62 13.74
CA ARG A 307 6.40 -16.20 12.46
C ARG A 307 7.42 -17.33 12.65
N GLU A 308 7.44 -17.93 13.84
CA GLU A 308 8.43 -18.93 14.22
C GLU A 308 8.32 -20.17 13.32
N THR A 309 7.11 -20.60 13.01
CA THR A 309 6.80 -21.68 12.07
C THR A 309 7.28 -21.38 10.66
N GLU A 310 6.88 -20.24 10.10
CA GLU A 310 7.22 -19.85 8.73
C GLU A 310 8.73 -19.64 8.57
N MET A 311 9.39 -19.06 9.58
CA MET A 311 10.85 -18.96 9.59
C MET A 311 11.53 -20.32 9.62
N SER A 312 11.01 -21.28 10.39
CA SER A 312 11.56 -22.63 10.48
C SER A 312 11.42 -23.37 9.15
N ASP A 313 10.24 -23.29 8.54
CA ASP A 313 9.94 -23.90 7.25
C ASP A 313 10.84 -23.34 6.15
N LEU A 314 10.88 -22.01 6.01
CA LEU A 314 11.68 -21.33 4.98
C LEU A 314 13.18 -21.57 5.17
N ASN A 315 13.67 -21.61 6.41
CA ASN A 315 15.06 -21.94 6.70
C ASN A 315 15.41 -23.37 6.27
N THR A 316 14.46 -24.31 6.37
CA THR A 316 14.64 -25.70 5.93
C THR A 316 14.57 -25.81 4.40
N LEU A 317 13.58 -25.15 3.79
CA LEU A 317 13.33 -25.19 2.35
C LEU A 317 14.44 -24.51 1.53
N LEU A 318 15.06 -23.45 2.05
CA LEU A 318 16.13 -22.71 1.36
C LEU A 318 17.54 -23.17 1.75
N SER A 319 17.69 -24.11 2.68
CA SER A 319 19.01 -24.53 3.13
C SER A 319 19.78 -25.23 2.00
N PRO A 320 21.00 -24.78 1.65
CA PRO A 320 21.78 -25.41 0.58
C PRO A 320 22.25 -26.83 0.93
N ALA A 321 22.20 -27.20 2.21
CA ALA A 321 22.50 -28.56 2.68
C ALA A 321 21.30 -29.53 2.51
N SER A 322 20.10 -29.03 2.21
CA SER A 322 18.92 -29.86 2.05
C SER A 322 18.88 -30.51 0.66
N PRO A 323 18.72 -31.85 0.55
CA PRO A 323 18.64 -32.53 -0.74
C PRO A 323 17.37 -32.18 -1.54
N SER A 324 16.36 -31.61 -0.88
CA SER A 324 15.12 -31.11 -1.49
C SER A 324 14.98 -29.60 -1.39
N ALA A 325 16.11 -28.86 -1.38
CA ALA A 325 16.10 -27.42 -1.30
C ALA A 325 15.35 -26.80 -2.49
N ALA A 326 14.40 -25.92 -2.19
CA ALA A 326 13.73 -25.12 -3.21
C ALA A 326 14.69 -24.00 -3.66
N ARG A 327 14.77 -23.80 -4.98
CA ARG A 327 15.63 -22.78 -5.59
C ARG A 327 14.91 -21.47 -5.85
N LEU A 328 13.57 -21.49 -5.88
CA LEU A 328 12.74 -20.32 -6.02
C LEU A 328 11.56 -20.46 -5.06
N ILE A 329 11.52 -19.62 -4.03
CA ILE A 329 10.37 -19.49 -3.14
C ILE A 329 9.79 -18.09 -3.29
N THR A 330 8.51 -18.00 -3.58
CA THR A 330 7.78 -16.73 -3.63
C THR A 330 6.87 -16.62 -2.42
N LEU A 331 7.18 -15.70 -1.51
CA LEU A 331 6.30 -15.30 -0.42
C LEU A 331 5.14 -14.50 -1.01
N THR A 332 3.93 -15.05 -0.94
CA THR A 332 2.69 -14.40 -1.39
C THR A 332 1.84 -13.96 -0.20
N GLY A 333 0.93 -13.02 -0.44
CA GLY A 333 0.04 -12.49 0.58
C GLY A 333 -0.31 -11.03 0.36
N PRO A 334 -1.32 -10.50 1.07
CA PRO A 334 -1.76 -9.12 0.89
C PRO A 334 -0.69 -8.10 1.29
N GLY A 335 -0.86 -6.86 0.85
CA GLY A 335 -0.01 -5.74 1.28
C GLY A 335 -0.09 -5.55 2.81
N GLY A 336 1.04 -5.25 3.45
CA GLY A 336 1.09 -5.07 4.90
C GLY A 336 1.10 -6.36 5.74
N ILE A 337 1.10 -7.55 5.13
CA ILE A 337 1.14 -8.85 5.86
C ILE A 337 2.52 -9.18 6.47
N GLY A 338 3.57 -8.44 6.08
CA GLY A 338 4.93 -8.59 6.60
C GLY A 338 5.89 -9.43 5.76
N LYS A 339 5.59 -9.69 4.48
CA LYS A 339 6.46 -10.49 3.56
C LYS A 339 7.93 -10.04 3.58
N THR A 340 8.18 -8.74 3.34
CA THR A 340 9.53 -8.17 3.37
C THR A 340 10.20 -8.34 4.73
N ARG A 341 9.45 -8.17 5.82
CA ARG A 341 9.97 -8.31 7.19
C ARG A 341 10.39 -9.76 7.49
N LEU A 342 9.59 -10.73 7.04
CA LEU A 342 9.89 -12.16 7.14
C LEU A 342 11.09 -12.55 6.27
N ALA A 343 11.12 -12.10 5.02
CA ALA A 343 12.21 -12.40 4.10
C ALA A 343 13.58 -11.90 4.63
N LEU A 344 13.62 -10.69 5.20
CA LEU A 344 14.84 -10.16 5.83
C LEU A 344 15.27 -10.98 7.05
N GLU A 345 14.32 -11.46 7.86
CA GLU A 345 14.63 -12.25 9.05
C GLU A 345 15.18 -13.64 8.68
N VAL A 346 14.55 -14.30 7.71
CA VAL A 346 15.00 -15.59 7.14
C VAL A 346 16.38 -15.45 6.52
N ALA A 347 16.59 -14.41 5.71
CA ALA A 347 17.88 -14.13 5.07
C ALA A 347 19.00 -13.87 6.08
N SER A 348 18.68 -13.20 7.19
CA SER A 348 19.65 -12.99 8.26
C SER A 348 20.06 -14.30 8.95
N LYS A 349 19.13 -15.27 9.10
CA LYS A 349 19.42 -16.59 9.69
C LYS A 349 20.19 -17.51 8.74
N LEU A 350 19.88 -17.45 7.45
CA LEU A 350 20.54 -18.26 6.41
C LEU A 350 21.94 -17.76 6.05
N ARG A 351 22.33 -16.56 6.51
CA ARG A 351 23.61 -15.93 6.17
C ARG A 351 24.83 -16.82 6.41
N GLU A 352 24.86 -17.57 7.51
CA GLU A 352 25.98 -18.47 7.81
C GLU A 352 26.02 -19.68 6.86
N GLN A 353 24.86 -20.24 6.51
CA GLN A 353 24.75 -21.41 5.62
C GLN A 353 25.16 -21.09 4.17
N PHE A 354 24.98 -19.83 3.75
CA PHE A 354 25.42 -19.33 2.44
C PHE A 354 26.77 -18.62 2.51
N GLU A 355 27.57 -18.81 3.57
CA GLU A 355 28.92 -18.21 3.72
C GLU A 355 28.93 -16.68 3.55
N GLY A 356 27.85 -16.00 3.94
CA GLY A 356 27.68 -14.56 3.80
C GLY A 356 27.19 -14.09 2.42
N ARG A 357 27.01 -14.99 1.44
CA ARG A 357 26.54 -14.70 0.07
C ARG A 357 25.01 -14.56 0.01
N VAL A 358 24.50 -13.58 0.77
CA VAL A 358 23.07 -13.27 0.83
C VAL A 358 22.86 -11.78 0.55
N TRP A 359 22.09 -11.46 -0.49
CA TRP A 359 21.82 -10.08 -0.91
C TRP A 359 20.33 -9.77 -0.88
N PHE A 360 19.98 -8.57 -0.45
CA PHE A 360 18.64 -8.02 -0.58
C PHE A 360 18.58 -6.99 -1.70
N VAL A 361 17.57 -7.11 -2.55
CA VAL A 361 17.31 -6.24 -3.71
C VAL A 361 15.86 -5.82 -3.68
N SER A 362 15.59 -4.52 -3.66
CA SER A 362 14.22 -4.00 -3.71
C SER A 362 13.93 -3.41 -5.08
N PHE A 363 12.85 -3.87 -5.72
CA PHE A 363 12.34 -3.34 -6.98
C PHE A 363 11.21 -2.31 -6.78
N ALA A 364 11.12 -1.74 -5.57
CA ALA A 364 10.13 -0.72 -5.27
C ALA A 364 10.27 0.49 -6.22
N GLY A 365 9.20 0.79 -6.97
CA GLY A 365 9.18 1.93 -7.91
C GLY A 365 9.81 1.66 -9.27
N ILE A 366 10.23 0.42 -9.52
CA ILE A 366 10.72 -0.02 -10.83
C ILE A 366 9.55 -0.64 -11.60
N THR A 367 9.34 -0.19 -12.84
CA THR A 367 8.30 -0.71 -13.74
C THR A 367 8.85 -1.25 -15.06
N ASP A 368 10.11 -0.96 -15.38
CA ASP A 368 10.73 -1.29 -16.67
C ASP A 368 11.76 -2.43 -16.56
N ALA A 369 11.70 -3.37 -17.50
CA ALA A 369 12.48 -4.61 -17.49
C ALA A 369 13.98 -4.37 -17.71
N GLU A 370 14.34 -3.35 -18.50
CA GLU A 370 15.73 -3.01 -18.79
C GLU A 370 16.52 -2.58 -17.53
N THR A 371 15.80 -2.12 -16.50
CA THR A 371 16.41 -1.64 -15.25
C THR A 371 16.64 -2.75 -14.21
N ILE A 372 16.16 -3.98 -14.47
CA ILE A 372 16.27 -5.11 -13.53
C ILE A 372 17.73 -5.52 -13.33
N ALA A 373 18.44 -5.83 -14.42
CA ALA A 373 19.83 -6.27 -14.35
C ALA A 373 20.78 -5.19 -13.78
N PRO A 374 20.70 -3.90 -14.17
CA PRO A 374 21.46 -2.83 -13.52
C PRO A 374 21.18 -2.69 -12.02
N THR A 375 19.92 -2.84 -11.59
CA THR A 375 19.55 -2.77 -10.16
C THR A 375 20.14 -3.94 -9.37
N LEU A 376 20.08 -5.15 -9.91
CA LEU A 376 20.66 -6.34 -9.31
C LEU A 376 22.19 -6.23 -9.22
N ALA A 377 22.85 -5.81 -10.31
CA ALA A 377 24.31 -5.59 -10.34
C ALA A 377 24.76 -4.53 -9.31
N SER A 378 23.99 -3.45 -9.16
CA SER A 378 24.23 -2.41 -8.15
C SER A 378 24.11 -2.96 -6.72
N ALA A 379 23.08 -3.78 -6.44
CA ALA A 379 22.90 -4.39 -5.12
C ALA A 379 24.01 -5.41 -4.78
N LEU A 380 24.51 -6.13 -5.79
CA LEU A 380 25.69 -7.00 -5.69
C LEU A 380 27.01 -6.23 -5.57
N ARG A 381 26.98 -4.90 -5.75
CA ARG A 381 28.15 -3.99 -5.79
C ARG A 381 29.13 -4.34 -6.91
N LEU A 382 28.61 -4.78 -8.05
CA LEU A 382 29.42 -5.05 -9.25
C LEU A 382 29.82 -3.72 -9.92
N PRO A 383 31.05 -3.62 -10.45
CA PRO A 383 31.51 -2.43 -11.15
C PRO A 383 30.72 -2.24 -12.46
N CYS A 384 30.27 -1.02 -12.76
CA CYS A 384 29.63 -0.75 -14.03
C CYS A 384 30.68 -0.68 -15.16
N LEU A 385 30.91 -1.80 -15.84
CA LEU A 385 31.80 -1.88 -17.00
C LEU A 385 31.04 -1.50 -18.28
N PRO A 386 31.50 -0.50 -19.07
CA PRO A 386 30.76 0.04 -20.21
C PRO A 386 30.55 -0.93 -21.39
N ASP A 387 31.36 -2.00 -21.48
CA ASP A 387 31.35 -2.96 -22.60
C ASP A 387 30.92 -4.38 -22.19
N VAL A 388 30.39 -4.56 -20.97
CA VAL A 388 29.97 -5.88 -20.47
C VAL A 388 28.50 -5.81 -20.05
N ASP A 389 27.68 -6.71 -20.60
CA ASP A 389 26.27 -6.83 -20.22
C ASP A 389 26.16 -7.03 -18.69
N PRO A 390 25.39 -6.21 -17.97
CA PRO A 390 25.13 -6.42 -16.54
C PRO A 390 24.66 -7.85 -16.21
N GLN A 391 23.95 -8.52 -17.11
CA GLN A 391 23.53 -9.91 -16.90
C GLN A 391 24.72 -10.88 -16.82
N ASP A 392 25.70 -10.73 -17.71
CA ASP A 392 26.90 -11.57 -17.74
C ASP A 392 27.74 -11.35 -16.47
N GLN A 393 27.85 -10.10 -16.02
CA GLN A 393 28.56 -9.79 -14.78
C GLN A 393 27.92 -10.43 -13.55
N ILE A 394 26.58 -10.48 -13.50
CA ILE A 394 25.84 -11.13 -12.41
C ILE A 394 26.08 -12.65 -12.43
N ARG A 395 26.06 -13.26 -13.63
CA ARG A 395 26.34 -14.69 -13.82
C ARG A 395 27.74 -15.02 -13.32
N ASP A 396 28.75 -14.28 -13.77
CA ASP A 396 30.15 -14.48 -13.38
C ASP A 396 30.36 -14.30 -11.87
N ALA A 397 29.71 -13.32 -11.26
CA ALA A 397 29.83 -13.04 -9.83
C ALA A 397 29.22 -14.14 -8.93
N LEU A 398 28.14 -14.76 -9.40
CA LEU A 398 27.39 -15.78 -8.65
C LEU A 398 27.79 -17.22 -9.02
N PHE A 399 28.65 -17.40 -10.04
CA PHE A 399 29.04 -18.71 -10.52
C PHE A 399 29.81 -19.53 -9.47
N GLY A 400 29.52 -20.83 -9.41
CA GLY A 400 30.33 -21.82 -8.68
C GLY A 400 30.16 -21.87 -7.16
N ALA A 401 29.30 -21.05 -6.55
CA ALA A 401 29.05 -21.08 -5.11
C ALA A 401 27.57 -20.90 -4.77
N SER A 402 27.18 -21.37 -3.58
CA SER A 402 25.81 -21.19 -3.09
C SER A 402 25.55 -19.72 -2.76
N ALA A 403 24.49 -19.16 -3.31
CA ALA A 403 24.09 -17.77 -3.11
C ALA A 403 22.58 -17.66 -2.89
N LEU A 404 22.16 -16.72 -2.05
CA LEU A 404 20.74 -16.39 -1.83
C LEU A 404 20.47 -14.93 -2.25
N LEU A 405 19.53 -14.76 -3.17
CA LEU A 405 18.99 -13.45 -3.52
C LEU A 405 17.60 -13.27 -2.91
N VAL A 406 17.43 -12.22 -2.12
CA VAL A 406 16.12 -11.79 -1.63
C VAL A 406 15.62 -10.65 -2.51
N LEU A 407 14.54 -10.90 -3.24
CA LEU A 407 14.00 -10.00 -4.26
C LEU A 407 12.65 -9.44 -3.79
N ASP A 408 12.60 -8.15 -3.49
CA ASP A 408 11.46 -7.48 -2.86
C ASP A 408 10.62 -6.66 -3.85
N ASN A 409 9.28 -6.70 -3.69
CA ASN A 409 8.26 -6.09 -4.56
C ASN A 409 8.33 -6.49 -6.04
N LEU A 410 8.49 -7.78 -6.34
CA LEU A 410 8.64 -8.23 -7.72
C LEU A 410 7.36 -8.11 -8.56
N GLU A 411 6.18 -8.00 -7.93
CA GLU A 411 4.88 -7.87 -8.63
C GLU A 411 4.81 -6.67 -9.59
N GLN A 412 5.69 -5.68 -9.43
CA GLN A 412 5.73 -4.47 -10.26
C GLN A 412 6.35 -4.72 -11.65
N ILE A 413 7.15 -5.78 -11.78
CA ILE A 413 7.94 -6.09 -12.97
C ILE A 413 7.70 -7.49 -13.52
N THR A 414 6.78 -8.26 -12.93
CA THR A 414 6.38 -9.59 -13.45
C THR A 414 5.89 -9.49 -14.89
N ALA A 415 4.96 -8.57 -15.17
CA ALA A 415 4.37 -8.39 -16.49
C ALA A 415 5.35 -7.89 -17.55
N THR A 416 6.43 -7.21 -17.15
CA THR A 416 7.43 -6.65 -18.06
C THR A 416 8.62 -7.58 -18.32
N GLY A 417 8.68 -8.75 -17.67
CA GLY A 417 9.67 -9.79 -17.94
C GLY A 417 10.58 -10.14 -16.76
N GLY A 418 10.34 -9.60 -15.56
CA GLY A 418 11.15 -9.90 -14.38
C GLY A 418 11.08 -11.35 -13.91
N ALA A 419 9.92 -12.00 -14.07
CA ALA A 419 9.77 -13.43 -13.80
C ALA A 419 10.69 -14.27 -14.71
N ARG A 420 10.68 -13.96 -16.01
CA ARG A 420 11.54 -14.61 -17.01
C ARG A 420 13.02 -14.41 -16.72
N PHE A 421 13.43 -13.19 -16.35
CA PHE A 421 14.82 -12.88 -16.00
C PHE A 421 15.34 -13.75 -14.84
N ILE A 422 14.54 -13.91 -13.78
CA ILE A 422 14.93 -14.76 -12.63
C ILE A 422 14.99 -16.23 -13.03
N TYR A 423 14.03 -16.68 -13.83
CA TYR A 423 14.01 -18.05 -14.34
C TYR A 423 15.27 -18.36 -15.16
N GLU A 424 15.64 -17.49 -16.09
CA GLU A 424 16.88 -17.63 -16.89
C GLU A 424 18.12 -17.64 -15.98
N LEU A 425 18.19 -16.75 -14.99
CA LEU A 425 19.31 -16.70 -14.04
C LEU A 425 19.44 -18.01 -13.22
N LEU A 426 18.31 -18.61 -12.82
CA LEU A 426 18.29 -19.89 -12.09
C LEU A 426 18.66 -21.07 -12.99
N LEU A 427 18.36 -21.05 -14.29
CA LEU A 427 18.81 -22.10 -15.21
C LEU A 427 20.34 -22.11 -15.34
N ASP A 428 20.94 -20.93 -15.40
CA ASP A 428 22.37 -20.77 -15.62
C ASP A 428 23.23 -20.94 -14.35
N LEU A 429 22.65 -20.74 -13.16
CA LEU A 429 23.35 -20.78 -11.88
C LEU A 429 22.79 -21.86 -10.95
N PRO A 430 23.24 -23.13 -11.03
CA PRO A 430 22.62 -24.27 -10.33
C PRO A 430 22.64 -24.16 -8.79
N HIS A 431 23.55 -23.38 -8.22
CA HIS A 431 23.69 -23.17 -6.78
C HIS A 431 23.02 -21.88 -6.28
N LEU A 432 22.34 -21.14 -7.16
CA LEU A 432 21.57 -19.97 -6.79
C LEU A 432 20.20 -20.36 -6.25
N ALA A 433 19.81 -19.75 -5.13
CA ALA A 433 18.47 -19.73 -4.59
C ALA A 433 17.91 -18.30 -4.53
N CYS A 434 16.60 -18.16 -4.75
CA CYS A 434 15.88 -16.90 -4.72
C CYS A 434 14.72 -16.97 -3.72
N LEU A 435 14.65 -15.99 -2.81
CA LEU A 435 13.51 -15.72 -1.96
C LEU A 435 12.83 -14.43 -2.41
N VAL A 436 11.69 -14.57 -3.06
CA VAL A 436 10.96 -13.46 -3.66
C VAL A 436 9.84 -13.03 -2.73
N THR A 437 9.61 -11.74 -2.55
CA THR A 437 8.36 -11.23 -1.99
C THR A 437 7.53 -10.62 -3.09
N SER A 438 6.31 -11.11 -3.25
CA SER A 438 5.39 -10.63 -4.28
C SER A 438 3.95 -10.65 -3.76
N ARG A 439 3.04 -9.92 -4.41
CA ARG A 439 1.59 -10.07 -4.18
C ARG A 439 0.97 -11.20 -4.98
N ILE A 440 1.66 -11.64 -6.02
CA ILE A 440 1.24 -12.65 -6.99
C ILE A 440 2.36 -13.67 -7.21
N GLN A 441 2.04 -14.89 -7.61
CA GLN A 441 3.08 -15.83 -8.08
C GLN A 441 3.72 -15.30 -9.37
N LEU A 442 4.92 -15.78 -9.67
CA LEU A 442 5.68 -15.43 -10.88
C LEU A 442 5.26 -16.26 -12.09
N ASP A 443 4.65 -17.43 -11.85
CA ASP A 443 4.18 -18.38 -12.86
C ASP A 443 5.32 -18.91 -13.73
N VAL A 444 6.40 -19.36 -13.08
CA VAL A 444 7.58 -19.95 -13.72
C VAL A 444 7.90 -21.35 -13.19
N ASP A 445 8.50 -22.17 -14.03
CA ASP A 445 8.87 -23.54 -13.65
C ASP A 445 9.86 -23.56 -12.48
N GLY A 446 9.59 -24.43 -11.50
CA GLY A 446 10.39 -24.55 -10.28
C GLY A 446 10.08 -23.53 -9.19
N GLU A 447 9.10 -22.65 -9.39
CA GLU A 447 8.56 -21.78 -8.35
C GLU A 447 7.81 -22.59 -7.28
N MET A 448 8.12 -22.31 -6.01
CA MET A 448 7.34 -22.75 -4.86
C MET A 448 6.64 -21.55 -4.23
N GLU A 449 5.31 -21.50 -4.32
CA GLU A 449 4.52 -20.51 -3.59
C GLU A 449 4.53 -20.82 -2.09
N TYR A 450 4.80 -19.81 -1.26
CA TYR A 450 4.65 -19.88 0.19
C TYR A 450 3.71 -18.77 0.68
N PRO A 451 2.39 -19.05 0.83
CA PRO A 451 1.41 -18.04 1.22
C PRO A 451 1.54 -17.66 2.70
N ILE A 452 1.58 -16.37 2.99
CA ILE A 452 1.74 -15.85 4.36
C ILE A 452 0.37 -15.55 4.97
N PRO A 453 -0.05 -16.27 6.03
CA PRO A 453 -1.32 -16.01 6.71
C PRO A 453 -1.25 -14.73 7.54
N PRO A 454 -2.38 -14.11 7.95
CA PRO A 454 -2.38 -13.09 8.99
C PRO A 454 -1.87 -13.61 10.34
N LEU A 455 -1.53 -12.71 11.26
CA LEU A 455 -1.17 -13.11 12.62
C LEU A 455 -2.38 -13.76 13.31
N PRO A 456 -2.18 -14.81 14.12
CA PRO A 456 -3.26 -15.38 14.91
C PRO A 456 -3.95 -14.32 15.76
N VAL A 457 -5.27 -14.40 15.85
CA VAL A 457 -6.13 -13.56 16.70
C VAL A 457 -6.80 -14.43 17.76
N PRO A 458 -7.10 -13.90 18.95
CA PRO A 458 -7.78 -14.68 19.98
C PRO A 458 -9.19 -15.08 19.51
N PRO A 459 -9.68 -16.29 19.83
CA PRO A 459 -11.07 -16.63 19.61
C PRO A 459 -11.93 -15.77 20.56
N VAL A 460 -12.76 -14.90 20.01
CA VAL A 460 -13.73 -14.12 20.80
C VAL A 460 -15.12 -14.53 20.35
N THR A 461 -15.86 -15.22 21.20
CA THR A 461 -17.31 -15.42 21.04
C THR A 461 -18.05 -14.26 21.70
N ASP A 462 -19.20 -13.88 21.13
CA ASP A 462 -20.05 -12.79 21.66
C ASP A 462 -20.77 -13.14 22.96
N GLU A 463 -20.67 -14.39 23.40
CA GLU A 463 -21.08 -14.76 24.73
C GLU A 463 -20.11 -14.14 25.73
N GLU A 464 -20.64 -13.46 26.74
CA GLU A 464 -19.99 -13.17 28.02
C GLU A 464 -19.62 -14.49 28.71
N THR A 465 -18.77 -15.28 28.06
CA THR A 465 -18.15 -16.43 28.68
C THR A 465 -17.04 -15.84 29.53
N GLU A 466 -17.35 -15.77 30.82
CA GLU A 466 -16.41 -16.08 31.87
C GLU A 466 -15.27 -16.91 31.28
N ILE A 467 -14.06 -16.37 31.32
CA ILE A 467 -12.84 -17.09 31.03
C ILE A 467 -12.73 -18.16 32.12
N GLY A 468 -13.44 -19.26 31.89
CA GLY A 468 -13.89 -20.24 32.88
C GLY A 468 -14.30 -21.55 32.22
N GLY A 469 -13.79 -21.82 31.01
CA GLY A 469 -13.74 -23.16 30.44
C GLY A 469 -12.55 -23.90 31.02
N LYS A 470 -12.82 -24.92 31.84
CA LYS A 470 -11.84 -25.83 32.43
C LYS A 470 -11.05 -26.54 31.32
N GLU A 471 -9.87 -26.02 30.96
CA GLU A 471 -8.72 -26.79 30.44
C GLU A 471 -7.54 -25.87 30.08
N SER A 472 -6.79 -25.42 31.10
CA SER A 472 -5.33 -25.29 31.13
C SER A 472 -4.92 -24.60 32.42
N LEU A 473 -4.48 -25.42 33.39
CA LEU A 473 -3.91 -24.93 34.63
C LEU A 473 -2.60 -24.16 34.32
N HIS A 474 -2.42 -23.01 34.99
CA HIS A 474 -1.17 -22.28 35.27
C HIS A 474 -0.94 -20.89 34.64
N ALA A 475 -1.74 -20.39 33.69
CA ALA A 475 -1.60 -19.01 33.18
C ALA A 475 -2.81 -18.14 33.54
N SER A 476 -2.56 -16.90 33.97
CA SER A 476 -3.62 -15.90 34.12
C SER A 476 -4.26 -15.59 32.75
N PRO A 477 -5.55 -15.24 32.68
CA PRO A 477 -6.23 -14.90 31.42
C PRO A 477 -5.50 -13.87 30.54
N LEU A 478 -4.76 -12.94 31.17
CA LEU A 478 -3.97 -11.93 30.47
C LEU A 478 -2.69 -12.50 29.86
N GLU A 479 -2.02 -13.44 30.52
CA GLU A 479 -0.83 -14.12 29.98
C GLU A 479 -1.19 -14.94 28.75
N HIS A 480 -2.35 -15.61 28.76
CA HIS A 480 -2.85 -16.34 27.60
C HIS A 480 -3.10 -15.39 26.41
N LEU A 481 -3.72 -14.24 26.65
CA LEU A 481 -3.91 -13.22 25.61
C LEU A 481 -2.59 -12.65 25.09
N MET A 482 -1.60 -12.40 25.95
CA MET A 482 -0.28 -11.91 25.55
C MET A 482 0.55 -12.94 24.77
N SER A 483 0.22 -14.23 24.85
CA SER A 483 0.82 -15.28 24.01
C SER A 483 0.35 -15.19 22.55
N CYS A 484 -0.78 -14.53 22.29
CA CYS A 484 -1.31 -14.33 20.95
C CYS A 484 -0.47 -13.27 20.19
N PRO A 485 0.10 -13.60 19.01
CA PRO A 485 1.03 -12.70 18.32
C PRO A 485 0.46 -11.33 17.95
N SER A 486 -0.81 -11.26 17.53
CA SER A 486 -1.46 -9.97 17.19
C SER A 486 -1.58 -9.05 18.42
N ILE A 487 -1.95 -9.59 19.58
CA ILE A 487 -2.03 -8.85 20.84
C ILE A 487 -0.64 -8.42 21.31
N HIS A 488 0.35 -9.32 21.22
CA HIS A 488 1.72 -9.00 21.60
C HIS A 488 2.27 -7.85 20.75
N MET A 489 2.09 -7.91 19.43
CA MET A 489 2.48 -6.84 18.52
C MET A 489 1.75 -5.53 18.86
N PHE A 490 0.43 -5.56 19.08
CA PHE A 490 -0.32 -4.36 19.46
C PHE A 490 0.23 -3.73 20.74
N ALA A 491 0.47 -4.53 21.78
CA ALA A 491 0.99 -4.05 23.06
C ALA A 491 2.43 -3.53 22.96
N GLU A 492 3.29 -4.12 22.13
CA GLU A 492 4.64 -3.62 21.85
C GLU A 492 4.58 -2.27 21.11
N ARG A 493 3.79 -2.17 20.05
CA ARG A 493 3.62 -0.92 19.28
C ARG A 493 2.97 0.18 20.12
N ALA A 494 1.94 -0.15 20.90
CA ALA A 494 1.30 0.80 21.80
C ALA A 494 2.29 1.34 22.85
N ARG A 495 3.17 0.50 23.41
CA ARG A 495 4.22 0.93 24.36
C ARG A 495 5.28 1.82 23.73
N SER A 496 5.64 1.58 22.47
CA SER A 496 6.58 2.46 21.73
C SER A 496 6.06 3.91 21.58
N ILE A 497 4.77 4.11 21.77
CA ILE A 497 4.06 5.38 21.55
C ILE A 497 3.59 5.98 22.88
N ARG A 498 3.12 5.14 23.80
CA ARG A 498 2.73 5.46 25.17
C ARG A 498 3.37 4.43 26.12
N PRO A 499 4.53 4.75 26.72
CA PRO A 499 5.31 3.80 27.53
C PRO A 499 4.52 3.08 28.63
N ASP A 500 3.55 3.77 29.24
CA ASP A 500 2.71 3.25 30.33
C ASP A 500 1.54 2.36 29.85
N PHE A 501 1.44 2.07 28.54
CA PHE A 501 0.42 1.15 28.05
C PHE A 501 0.67 -0.27 28.55
N THR A 502 -0.30 -0.82 29.28
CA THR A 502 -0.32 -2.23 29.67
C THR A 502 -1.65 -2.88 29.32
N LEU A 503 -1.61 -4.18 29.02
CA LEU A 503 -2.82 -4.98 28.96
C LEU A 503 -3.35 -5.16 30.39
N THR A 504 -4.63 -4.89 30.61
CA THR A 504 -5.30 -4.95 31.91
C THR A 504 -6.61 -5.72 31.77
N PRO A 505 -7.19 -6.27 32.86
CA PRO A 505 -8.48 -6.95 32.77
C PRO A 505 -9.58 -6.07 32.16
N ARG A 506 -9.50 -4.74 32.34
CA ARG A 506 -10.48 -3.77 31.84
C ARG A 506 -10.40 -3.54 30.33
N ASN A 507 -9.23 -3.68 29.71
CA ASN A 507 -9.06 -3.42 28.27
C ASN A 507 -8.86 -4.71 27.44
N ALA A 508 -8.62 -5.85 28.09
CA ALA A 508 -8.32 -7.12 27.46
C ALA A 508 -9.38 -7.54 26.42
N THR A 509 -10.65 -7.54 26.79
CA THR A 509 -11.75 -7.91 25.87
C THR A 509 -11.84 -6.97 24.68
N ALA A 510 -11.66 -5.67 24.90
CA ALA A 510 -11.69 -4.68 23.82
C ALA A 510 -10.50 -4.86 22.85
N VAL A 511 -9.29 -5.14 23.37
CA VAL A 511 -8.11 -5.42 22.55
C VAL A 511 -8.29 -6.72 21.77
N ALA A 512 -8.83 -7.78 22.39
CA ALA A 512 -9.10 -9.05 21.72
C ALA A 512 -10.07 -8.85 20.54
N LYS A 513 -11.23 -8.22 20.78
CA LYS A 513 -12.20 -7.88 19.72
C LYS A 513 -11.59 -6.98 18.65
N LEU A 514 -10.78 -5.99 19.05
CA LEU A 514 -10.07 -5.12 18.12
C LEU A 514 -9.15 -5.93 17.18
N MET A 515 -8.38 -6.89 17.70
CA MET A 515 -7.51 -7.74 16.87
C MET A 515 -8.32 -8.61 15.90
N THR A 516 -9.49 -9.12 16.32
CA THR A 516 -10.41 -9.83 15.44
C THR A 516 -10.88 -8.95 14.29
N HIS A 517 -11.25 -7.69 14.53
CA HIS A 517 -11.67 -6.75 13.49
C HIS A 517 -10.54 -6.25 12.58
N LEU A 518 -9.29 -6.27 13.06
CA LEU A 518 -8.10 -5.99 12.26
C LEU A 518 -7.56 -7.25 11.55
N GLU A 519 -8.22 -8.40 11.77
CA GLU A 519 -7.97 -9.68 11.09
C GLU A 519 -6.52 -10.15 11.19
N GLY A 520 -5.79 -9.72 12.22
CA GLY A 520 -4.39 -10.05 12.42
C GLY A 520 -3.42 -9.49 11.37
N ILE A 521 -3.84 -8.53 10.54
CA ILE A 521 -2.96 -7.91 9.54
C ILE A 521 -1.94 -7.01 10.26
N PRO A 522 -0.62 -7.31 10.22
CA PRO A 522 0.40 -6.55 10.96
C PRO A 522 0.36 -5.04 10.73
N LEU A 523 0.21 -4.60 9.47
CA LEU A 523 0.09 -3.17 9.18
C LEU A 523 -1.15 -2.55 9.84
N ALA A 524 -2.30 -3.23 9.81
CA ALA A 524 -3.52 -2.73 10.45
C ALA A 524 -3.34 -2.64 11.98
N VAL A 525 -2.68 -3.63 12.59
CA VAL A 525 -2.33 -3.63 14.02
C VAL A 525 -1.40 -2.47 14.37
N GLU A 526 -0.37 -2.22 13.55
CA GLU A 526 0.56 -1.09 13.75
C GLU A 526 -0.15 0.26 13.64
N LEU A 527 -1.00 0.43 12.63
CA LEU A 527 -1.79 1.65 12.44
C LEU A 527 -2.75 1.89 13.60
N ALA A 528 -3.48 0.85 14.05
CA ALA A 528 -4.39 0.97 15.19
C ALA A 528 -3.65 1.29 16.50
N ALA A 529 -2.49 0.67 16.74
CA ALA A 529 -1.69 0.94 17.94
C ALA A 529 -1.22 2.40 18.03
N ALA A 530 -1.13 3.11 16.90
CA ALA A 530 -0.78 4.53 16.88
C ALA A 530 -1.79 5.44 17.59
N TRP A 531 -3.05 5.03 17.67
CA TRP A 531 -4.12 5.84 18.24
C TRP A 531 -4.20 5.81 19.77
N VAL A 532 -3.38 4.99 20.44
CA VAL A 532 -3.40 4.81 21.90
C VAL A 532 -3.08 6.10 22.67
N GLN A 533 -2.50 7.12 22.01
CA GLN A 533 -2.26 8.44 22.61
C GLN A 533 -3.57 9.22 22.85
N ILE A 534 -4.59 9.02 22.03
CA ILE A 534 -5.81 9.84 22.02
C ILE A 534 -7.10 9.03 22.10
N MET A 535 -7.03 7.69 21.98
CA MET A 535 -8.18 6.80 22.04
C MET A 535 -7.87 5.55 22.88
N THR A 536 -8.88 5.08 23.60
CA THR A 536 -8.84 3.78 24.29
C THR A 536 -9.16 2.63 23.31
N PRO A 537 -8.70 1.39 23.56
CA PRO A 537 -9.05 0.24 22.72
C PRO A 537 -10.57 0.04 22.54
N ALA A 538 -11.37 0.33 23.57
CA ALA A 538 -12.82 0.28 23.49
C ALA A 538 -13.41 1.34 22.54
N GLN A 539 -12.87 2.56 22.54
CA GLN A 539 -13.28 3.60 21.58
C GLN A 539 -12.83 3.27 20.15
N MET A 540 -11.65 2.66 19.97
CA MET A 540 -11.20 2.19 18.66
C MET A 540 -12.13 1.10 18.14
N LEU A 541 -12.42 0.11 18.96
CA LEU A 541 -13.37 -0.96 18.65
C LEU A 541 -14.75 -0.39 18.30
N ALA A 542 -15.25 0.55 19.10
CA ALA A 542 -16.50 1.23 18.82
C ALA A 542 -16.46 1.85 17.42
N ARG A 543 -15.44 2.64 17.08
CA ARG A 543 -15.33 3.25 15.73
C ARG A 543 -15.25 2.24 14.58
N LEU A 544 -14.58 1.10 14.78
CA LEU A 544 -14.51 0.03 13.76
C LEU A 544 -15.83 -0.72 13.60
N THR A 545 -16.68 -0.73 14.63
CA THR A 545 -17.95 -1.48 14.65
C THR A 545 -19.17 -0.60 14.41
N THR A 546 -19.14 0.67 14.82
CA THR A 546 -20.20 1.66 14.60
C THR A 546 -20.09 2.23 13.19
N GLY A 547 -20.48 1.39 12.24
CA GLY A 547 -20.86 1.74 10.88
C GLY A 547 -22.37 1.67 10.63
N GLY A 548 -23.21 1.57 11.67
CA GLY A 548 -24.66 1.37 11.50
C GLY A 548 -25.45 1.29 12.81
N GLY A 549 -25.30 2.27 13.70
CA GLY A 549 -25.92 2.20 15.03
C GLY A 549 -26.21 3.55 15.69
N THR A 550 -26.82 4.48 14.97
CA THR A 550 -27.70 5.53 15.52
C THR A 550 -28.69 5.91 14.43
N GLU A 551 -29.97 6.05 14.79
CA GLU A 551 -31.19 5.99 13.97
C GLU A 551 -31.39 7.11 12.92
N GLU A 552 -30.33 7.81 12.50
CA GLU A 552 -30.42 8.82 11.44
C GLU A 552 -29.46 8.46 10.30
N ALA A 553 -30.05 7.95 9.21
CA ALA A 553 -29.54 7.88 7.84
C ALA A 553 -28.03 8.16 7.67
N THR A 554 -27.19 7.21 8.05
CA THR A 554 -25.74 7.30 7.82
C THR A 554 -25.37 6.35 6.69
N THR A 555 -25.24 6.89 5.49
CA THR A 555 -24.77 6.21 4.27
C THR A 555 -23.55 5.33 4.57
N THR A 556 -23.53 4.09 4.09
CA THR A 556 -22.45 3.10 4.27
C THR A 556 -21.05 3.63 3.93
N ALA A 557 -20.97 4.66 3.08
CA ALA A 557 -19.74 5.42 2.81
C ALA A 557 -19.11 6.04 4.08
N ARG A 558 -19.91 6.65 4.97
CA ARG A 558 -19.43 7.27 6.23
C ARG A 558 -18.90 6.22 7.22
N ALA A 559 -19.49 5.03 7.23
CA ALA A 559 -19.01 3.90 8.03
C ALA A 559 -17.63 3.42 7.58
N SER A 560 -17.44 3.31 6.26
CA SER A 560 -16.15 2.96 5.66
C SER A 560 -15.09 4.04 5.93
N GLU A 561 -15.44 5.32 5.78
CA GLU A 561 -14.57 6.45 6.12
C GLU A 561 -14.13 6.44 7.59
N ALA A 562 -15.03 6.11 8.52
CA ALA A 562 -14.69 6.02 9.94
C ALA A 562 -13.68 4.89 10.24
N ARG A 563 -13.81 3.72 9.59
CA ARG A 563 -12.83 2.61 9.69
C ARG A 563 -11.48 3.03 9.10
N PHE A 564 -11.46 3.51 7.86
CA PHE A 564 -10.22 3.86 7.18
C PHE A 564 -9.53 5.07 7.80
N GLY A 565 -10.27 6.01 8.39
CA GLY A 565 -9.71 7.15 9.13
C GLY A 565 -8.89 6.74 10.35
N LEU A 566 -9.19 5.59 10.98
CA LEU A 566 -8.37 5.02 12.06
C LEU A 566 -7.16 4.23 11.52
N LEU A 567 -7.14 3.87 10.23
CA LEU A 567 -6.07 3.09 9.62
C LEU A 567 -5.22 3.97 8.69
N VAL A 568 -4.85 5.15 9.19
CA VAL A 568 -3.93 6.12 8.56
C VAL A 568 -2.82 6.49 9.55
N THR A 569 -1.64 6.78 9.02
CA THR A 569 -0.52 7.37 9.76
C THR A 569 0.21 8.40 8.92
N GLU A 570 0.67 9.47 9.59
CA GLU A 570 1.56 10.47 8.99
C GLU A 570 3.06 10.12 9.17
N ARG A 571 3.37 8.92 9.69
CA ARG A 571 4.76 8.48 9.89
C ARG A 571 5.53 8.49 8.58
N ARG A 572 6.53 9.39 8.49
CA ARG A 572 7.42 9.53 7.33
C ARG A 572 8.32 8.31 7.08
N SER A 573 8.49 7.44 8.09
CA SER A 573 9.28 6.20 7.99
C SER A 573 8.63 5.12 7.14
N LEU A 574 7.32 5.21 6.87
CA LEU A 574 6.61 4.30 5.97
C LEU A 574 6.55 4.92 4.55
N PRO A 575 6.77 4.12 3.49
CA PRO A 575 6.50 4.54 2.12
C PRO A 575 5.08 5.10 2.00
N ALA A 576 4.86 6.09 1.14
CA ALA A 576 3.55 6.73 0.97
C ALA A 576 2.41 5.71 0.79
N ARG A 577 2.66 4.64 0.01
CA ARG A 577 1.76 3.51 -0.21
C ARG A 577 1.34 2.73 1.04
N HIS A 578 2.13 2.75 2.12
CA HIS A 578 1.86 2.06 3.39
C HIS A 578 1.38 3.02 4.50
N ARG A 579 1.11 4.29 4.17
CA ARG A 579 0.62 5.27 5.15
C ARG A 579 -0.85 5.13 5.49
N SER A 580 -1.64 4.47 4.64
CA SER A 580 -2.98 4.05 4.98
C SER A 580 -3.26 2.65 4.47
N LEU A 581 -4.10 1.90 5.17
CA LEU A 581 -4.53 0.59 4.68
C LEU A 581 -5.33 0.72 3.37
N ARG A 582 -6.04 1.83 3.18
CA ARG A 582 -6.76 2.15 1.95
C ARG A 582 -5.82 2.26 0.75
N SER A 583 -4.71 3.00 0.89
CA SER A 583 -3.71 3.18 -0.17
C SER A 583 -3.08 1.85 -0.60
N VAL A 584 -2.85 0.95 0.35
CA VAL A 584 -2.35 -0.42 0.06
C VAL A 584 -3.34 -1.20 -0.80
N MET A 585 -4.63 -1.10 -0.49
CA MET A 585 -5.69 -1.80 -1.23
C MET A 585 -5.95 -1.17 -2.60
N GLU A 586 -5.92 0.16 -2.72
CA GLU A 586 -6.02 0.88 -3.99
C GLU A 586 -4.92 0.45 -4.97
N GLU A 587 -3.68 0.34 -4.48
CA GLU A 587 -2.55 -0.13 -5.30
C GLU A 587 -2.73 -1.60 -5.75
N SER A 588 -3.24 -2.48 -4.87
CA SER A 588 -3.57 -3.86 -5.25
C SER A 588 -4.66 -3.92 -6.32
N LEU A 589 -5.64 -3.00 -6.30
CA LEU A 589 -6.66 -2.91 -7.35
C LEU A 589 -6.10 -2.40 -8.67
N CYS A 590 -5.12 -1.49 -8.65
CA CYS A 590 -4.51 -0.95 -9.87
C CYS A 590 -3.89 -2.03 -10.77
N LEU A 591 -3.49 -3.17 -10.20
CA LEU A 591 -2.95 -4.33 -10.94
C LEU A 591 -4.03 -5.19 -11.63
N LEU A 592 -5.31 -5.03 -11.27
CA LEU A 592 -6.39 -5.84 -11.80
C LEU A 592 -7.06 -5.20 -13.04
N PRO A 593 -7.53 -5.99 -14.01
CA PRO A 593 -8.39 -5.50 -15.10
C PRO A 593 -9.69 -4.90 -14.59
N ALA A 594 -10.26 -3.93 -15.31
CA ALA A 594 -11.50 -3.24 -14.91
C ALA A 594 -12.70 -4.19 -14.73
N SER A 595 -12.79 -5.25 -15.55
CA SER A 595 -13.81 -6.30 -15.41
C SER A 595 -13.66 -7.08 -14.09
N VAL A 596 -12.43 -7.40 -13.67
CA VAL A 596 -12.15 -8.08 -12.40
C VAL A 596 -12.44 -7.16 -11.21
N ARG A 597 -12.12 -5.87 -11.31
CA ARG A 597 -12.47 -4.87 -10.27
C ARG A 597 -13.98 -4.78 -10.05
N ARG A 598 -14.80 -4.86 -11.12
CA ARG A 598 -16.27 -4.90 -11.01
C ARG A 598 -16.75 -6.15 -10.27
N HIS A 599 -16.24 -7.33 -10.62
CA HIS A 599 -16.57 -8.57 -9.91
C HIS A 599 -16.17 -8.48 -8.44
N PHE A 600 -14.95 -8.04 -8.15
CA PHE A 600 -14.46 -7.84 -6.78
C PHE A 600 -15.36 -6.92 -5.94
N ALA A 601 -15.79 -5.80 -6.52
CA ALA A 601 -16.70 -4.87 -5.87
C ALA A 601 -18.07 -5.52 -5.60
N THR A 602 -18.61 -6.31 -6.54
CA THR A 602 -19.88 -7.05 -6.33
C THR A 602 -19.74 -8.15 -5.27
N LEU A 603 -18.62 -8.90 -5.27
CA LEU A 603 -18.32 -9.94 -4.29
C LEU A 603 -18.21 -9.41 -2.85
N SER A 604 -18.03 -8.10 -2.68
CA SER A 604 -18.01 -7.46 -1.36
C SER A 604 -19.33 -7.53 -0.57
N LEU A 605 -20.42 -7.95 -1.22
CA LEU A 605 -21.72 -8.12 -0.56
C LEU A 605 -21.79 -9.35 0.35
N PHE A 606 -21.04 -10.38 0.01
CA PHE A 606 -20.99 -11.59 0.82
C PHE A 606 -20.24 -11.29 2.13
N ARG A 607 -20.94 -11.45 3.26
CA ARG A 607 -20.39 -11.23 4.61
C ARG A 607 -19.64 -12.45 5.14
N GLY A 608 -20.09 -13.65 4.74
CA GLY A 608 -19.46 -14.93 5.05
C GLY A 608 -18.67 -15.49 3.88
N SER A 609 -18.43 -16.80 3.85
CA SER A 609 -17.88 -17.46 2.67
C SER A 609 -18.97 -17.76 1.64
N TRP A 610 -18.58 -17.96 0.38
CA TRP A 610 -19.49 -18.26 -0.73
C TRP A 610 -18.87 -19.28 -1.68
N ASP A 611 -19.73 -20.03 -2.36
CA ASP A 611 -19.35 -20.90 -3.47
C ASP A 611 -19.32 -20.15 -4.81
N LEU A 612 -18.82 -20.82 -5.85
CA LEU A 612 -18.73 -20.27 -7.20
C LEU A 612 -20.12 -19.97 -7.80
N SER A 613 -21.12 -20.81 -7.54
CA SER A 613 -22.48 -20.64 -8.07
C SER A 613 -23.12 -19.35 -7.58
N ALA A 614 -22.98 -19.05 -6.30
CA ALA A 614 -23.46 -17.82 -5.67
C ALA A 614 -22.75 -16.59 -6.25
N ALA A 615 -21.42 -16.65 -6.41
CA ALA A 615 -20.64 -15.59 -7.02
C ALA A 615 -21.11 -15.30 -8.46
N GLU A 616 -21.29 -16.33 -9.28
CA GLU A 616 -21.72 -16.22 -10.67
C GLU A 616 -23.13 -15.62 -10.80
N ALA A 617 -24.09 -16.12 -10.03
CA ALA A 617 -25.47 -15.67 -10.08
C ALA A 617 -25.62 -14.19 -9.67
N VAL A 618 -24.95 -13.78 -8.59
CA VAL A 618 -25.02 -12.39 -8.11
C VAL A 618 -24.30 -11.45 -9.09
N CYS A 619 -23.11 -11.80 -9.57
CA CYS A 619 -22.38 -10.96 -10.53
C CYS A 619 -23.13 -10.80 -11.86
N ALA A 620 -23.73 -11.88 -12.38
CA ALA A 620 -24.53 -11.82 -13.60
C ALA A 620 -25.77 -10.93 -13.42
N SER A 621 -26.45 -11.02 -12.28
CA SER A 621 -27.62 -10.18 -11.97
C SER A 621 -27.26 -8.69 -11.90
N VAL A 622 -26.12 -8.35 -11.31
CA VAL A 622 -25.62 -6.95 -11.26
C VAL A 622 -25.22 -6.43 -12.64
N ALA A 623 -24.55 -7.25 -13.46
CA ALA A 623 -24.22 -6.89 -14.83
C ALA A 623 -25.49 -6.63 -15.68
N ALA A 624 -26.53 -7.45 -15.51
CA ALA A 624 -27.81 -7.25 -16.18
C ALA A 624 -28.51 -5.96 -15.74
N ALA A 625 -28.49 -5.65 -14.44
CA ALA A 625 -29.11 -4.44 -13.89
C ALA A 625 -28.41 -3.15 -14.33
N THR A 626 -27.09 -3.19 -14.50
CA THR A 626 -26.27 -2.01 -14.89
C THR A 626 -26.21 -1.77 -16.40
N SER A 627 -26.35 -2.82 -17.22
CA SER A 627 -26.35 -2.71 -18.69
C SER A 627 -27.67 -2.21 -19.28
N ALA A 628 -28.79 -2.28 -18.53
CA ALA A 628 -30.12 -1.85 -18.97
C ALA A 628 -30.26 -0.33 -19.23
N GLY A 629 -29.24 0.50 -18.93
CA GLY A 629 -29.27 1.95 -19.10
C GLY A 629 -28.29 2.54 -20.12
N THR A 630 -27.37 1.76 -20.71
CA THR A 630 -26.29 2.28 -21.57
C THR A 630 -26.27 1.63 -22.96
N HIS A 631 -26.76 2.34 -23.97
CA HIS A 631 -26.74 1.95 -25.39
C HIS A 631 -25.36 2.05 -26.08
N ARG A 632 -24.24 1.98 -25.35
CA ARG A 632 -22.90 1.92 -25.96
C ARG A 632 -22.20 0.64 -25.53
N GLN A 633 -22.32 -0.38 -26.37
CA GLN A 633 -21.45 -1.56 -26.37
C GLN A 633 -20.05 -1.14 -26.81
N GLU A 634 -19.24 -0.64 -25.87
CA GLU A 634 -17.82 -0.93 -25.94
C GLU A 634 -17.67 -2.40 -25.58
N LYS A 635 -17.28 -3.23 -26.56
CA LYS A 635 -16.85 -4.63 -26.35
C LYS A 635 -15.59 -4.62 -25.49
N SER A 636 -15.73 -4.33 -24.20
CA SER A 636 -14.72 -4.68 -23.21
C SER A 636 -14.78 -6.20 -23.04
N GLU A 637 -13.64 -6.86 -23.17
CA GLU A 637 -13.50 -8.29 -22.93
C GLU A 637 -13.91 -8.59 -21.47
N GLU A 638 -15.10 -9.15 -21.28
CA GLU A 638 -15.57 -9.52 -19.94
C GLU A 638 -14.90 -10.80 -19.49
N VAL A 639 -14.18 -10.71 -18.37
CA VAL A 639 -13.54 -11.86 -17.74
C VAL A 639 -14.63 -12.65 -16.98
N PRO A 640 -14.77 -13.96 -17.21
CA PRO A 640 -15.70 -14.81 -16.46
C PRO A 640 -15.45 -14.76 -14.95
N VAL A 641 -16.50 -14.94 -14.13
CA VAL A 641 -16.40 -14.84 -12.67
C VAL A 641 -15.40 -15.83 -12.09
N ALA A 642 -15.38 -17.07 -12.59
CA ALA A 642 -14.42 -18.09 -12.17
C ALA A 642 -12.95 -17.64 -12.39
N GLU A 643 -12.68 -17.02 -13.54
CA GLU A 643 -11.36 -16.47 -13.86
C GLU A 643 -11.05 -15.23 -13.01
N ALA A 644 -12.04 -14.38 -12.75
CA ALA A 644 -11.90 -13.27 -11.81
C ALA A 644 -11.57 -13.75 -10.39
N ILE A 645 -12.21 -14.81 -9.89
CA ILE A 645 -11.89 -15.43 -8.58
C ILE A 645 -10.47 -15.98 -8.58
N ARG A 646 -10.05 -16.65 -9.66
CA ARG A 646 -8.67 -17.14 -9.82
C ARG A 646 -7.67 -15.99 -9.72
N MET A 647 -7.91 -14.89 -10.44
CA MET A 647 -7.07 -13.70 -10.38
C MET A 647 -7.09 -13.04 -9.00
N LEU A 648 -8.25 -12.88 -8.37
CA LEU A 648 -8.36 -12.28 -7.04
C LEU A 648 -7.66 -13.11 -5.96
N ARG A 649 -7.71 -14.44 -6.07
CA ARG A 649 -6.93 -15.35 -5.23
C ARG A 649 -5.43 -15.19 -5.50
N HIS A 650 -5.04 -15.10 -6.77
CA HIS A 650 -3.64 -14.86 -7.18
C HIS A 650 -3.09 -13.57 -6.55
N HIS A 651 -3.89 -12.52 -6.51
CA HIS A 651 -3.56 -11.24 -5.87
C HIS A 651 -3.72 -11.23 -4.35
N SER A 652 -3.97 -12.38 -3.72
CA SER A 652 -4.18 -12.55 -2.28
C SER A 652 -5.30 -11.66 -1.71
N LEU A 653 -6.30 -11.33 -2.52
CA LEU A 653 -7.48 -10.57 -2.11
C LEU A 653 -8.61 -11.48 -1.61
N LEU A 654 -8.63 -12.75 -2.05
CA LEU A 654 -9.56 -13.79 -1.61
C LEU A 654 -8.85 -14.90 -0.83
N ARG A 655 -9.52 -15.45 0.19
CA ARG A 655 -9.10 -16.67 0.88
C ARG A 655 -9.96 -17.85 0.44
N HIS A 656 -9.31 -19.01 0.36
CA HIS A 656 -9.98 -20.29 0.28
C HIS A 656 -10.26 -20.80 1.71
N GLU A 657 -11.46 -21.31 1.95
CA GLU A 657 -11.82 -21.95 3.21
C GLU A 657 -11.64 -23.47 3.06
N GLU A 658 -10.80 -24.07 3.89
CA GLU A 658 -10.61 -25.52 3.87
C GLU A 658 -11.89 -26.20 4.37
N THR A 659 -12.54 -26.93 3.48
CA THR A 659 -13.70 -27.75 3.80
C THR A 659 -13.24 -29.04 4.48
N THR A 660 -13.82 -29.34 5.65
CA THR A 660 -13.54 -30.56 6.44
C THR A 660 -13.99 -31.84 5.74
N THR A 661 -14.83 -31.73 4.72
CA THR A 661 -15.33 -32.85 3.92
C THR A 661 -14.70 -32.84 2.52
N PRO A 662 -14.08 -33.94 2.07
CA PRO A 662 -13.38 -34.00 0.78
C PRO A 662 -14.23 -33.68 -0.46
N ASP A 663 -15.55 -33.91 -0.40
CA ASP A 663 -16.48 -33.72 -1.51
C ASP A 663 -17.24 -32.37 -1.46
N ALA A 664 -16.95 -31.50 -0.48
CA ALA A 664 -17.63 -30.20 -0.41
C ALA A 664 -17.05 -29.20 -1.41
N GLU A 665 -17.94 -28.43 -2.03
CA GLU A 665 -17.56 -27.37 -2.97
C GLU A 665 -16.60 -26.37 -2.31
N PRO A 666 -15.59 -25.89 -3.06
CA PRO A 666 -14.65 -24.91 -2.54
C PRO A 666 -15.38 -23.60 -2.22
N ARG A 667 -15.12 -23.06 -1.03
CA ARG A 667 -15.69 -21.79 -0.59
C ARG A 667 -14.63 -20.72 -0.49
N PHE A 668 -15.01 -19.51 -0.84
CA PHE A 668 -14.16 -18.34 -0.87
C PHE A 668 -14.67 -17.29 0.11
N ARG A 669 -13.76 -16.50 0.68
CA ARG A 669 -14.10 -15.40 1.58
C ARG A 669 -13.21 -14.19 1.32
N LEU A 670 -13.79 -12.98 1.35
CA LEU A 670 -13.05 -11.73 1.46
C LEU A 670 -12.79 -11.41 2.94
N LEU A 671 -11.58 -10.97 3.25
CA LEU A 671 -11.30 -10.36 4.56
C LEU A 671 -12.21 -9.15 4.74
N GLU A 672 -12.80 -8.95 5.92
CA GLU A 672 -13.80 -7.92 6.21
C GLU A 672 -13.30 -6.52 5.84
N THR A 673 -12.01 -6.24 6.06
CA THR A 673 -11.43 -4.94 5.71
C THR A 673 -11.31 -4.76 4.20
N VAL A 674 -10.95 -5.83 3.48
CA VAL A 674 -10.88 -5.86 2.01
C VAL A 674 -12.29 -5.73 1.42
N ARG A 675 -13.26 -6.42 2.04
CA ARG A 675 -14.67 -6.40 1.70
C ARG A 675 -15.27 -5.00 1.85
N GLU A 676 -15.03 -4.32 2.97
CA GLU A 676 -15.51 -2.95 3.16
C GLU A 676 -14.89 -1.96 2.17
N PHE A 677 -13.59 -2.10 1.89
CA PHE A 677 -12.94 -1.29 0.86
C PHE A 677 -13.58 -1.53 -0.50
N ALA A 678 -13.72 -2.79 -0.92
CA ALA A 678 -14.33 -3.19 -2.17
C ALA A 678 -15.76 -2.63 -2.31
N PHE A 679 -16.56 -2.72 -1.26
CA PHE A 679 -17.92 -2.16 -1.22
C PHE A 679 -17.91 -0.64 -1.40
N SER A 680 -16.95 0.06 -0.77
CA SER A 680 -16.81 1.53 -0.90
C SER A 680 -16.44 2.01 -2.31
N THR A 681 -15.96 1.11 -3.19
CA THR A 681 -15.66 1.46 -4.59
C THR A 681 -16.90 1.52 -5.48
N LEU A 682 -18.02 0.96 -5.02
CA LEU A 682 -19.30 1.00 -5.75
C LEU A 682 -19.98 2.36 -5.54
N SER A 683 -20.52 2.93 -6.62
CA SER A 683 -21.47 4.05 -6.51
C SER A 683 -22.76 3.64 -5.81
N ASP A 684 -23.51 4.59 -5.25
CA ASP A 684 -24.76 4.30 -4.52
C ASP A 684 -25.76 3.47 -5.35
N LEU A 685 -25.89 3.78 -6.65
CA LEU A 685 -26.77 3.02 -7.56
C LEU A 685 -26.29 1.58 -7.76
N GLN A 686 -24.97 1.38 -7.88
CA GLN A 686 -24.39 0.04 -7.99
C GLN A 686 -24.52 -0.74 -6.68
N GLN A 687 -24.33 -0.09 -5.53
CA GLN A 687 -24.54 -0.69 -4.22
C GLN A 687 -25.99 -1.19 -4.08
N GLN A 688 -26.98 -0.35 -4.42
CA GLN A 688 -28.39 -0.74 -4.38
C GLN A 688 -28.69 -1.91 -5.34
N ALA A 689 -28.23 -1.84 -6.59
CA ALA A 689 -28.43 -2.93 -7.55
C ALA A 689 -27.82 -4.25 -7.04
N ALA A 690 -26.63 -4.19 -6.48
CA ALA A 690 -25.92 -5.35 -5.96
C ALA A 690 -26.61 -5.92 -4.69
N ILE A 691 -27.02 -5.07 -3.74
CA ILE A 691 -27.78 -5.49 -2.54
C ILE A 691 -29.05 -6.24 -2.95
N ARG A 692 -29.80 -5.74 -3.94
CA ARG A 692 -30.99 -6.40 -4.46
C ARG A 692 -30.68 -7.76 -5.10
N ALA A 693 -29.64 -7.83 -5.93
CA ALA A 693 -29.20 -9.08 -6.56
C ALA A 693 -28.84 -10.16 -5.51
N HIS A 694 -28.05 -9.78 -4.51
CA HIS A 694 -27.66 -10.68 -3.41
C HIS A 694 -28.88 -11.14 -2.60
N ALA A 695 -29.78 -10.22 -2.22
CA ALA A 695 -30.98 -10.56 -1.47
C ALA A 695 -31.89 -11.53 -2.23
N ARG A 696 -32.14 -11.28 -3.52
CA ARG A 696 -32.98 -12.14 -4.37
C ARG A 696 -32.38 -13.52 -4.58
N PHE A 697 -31.05 -13.61 -4.76
CA PHE A 697 -30.36 -14.90 -4.88
C PHE A 697 -30.54 -15.75 -3.62
N PHE A 698 -30.24 -15.18 -2.45
CA PHE A 698 -30.38 -15.91 -1.19
C PHE A 698 -31.84 -16.22 -0.84
N ALA A 699 -32.81 -15.39 -1.26
CA ALA A 699 -34.23 -15.70 -1.14
C ALA A 699 -34.60 -16.94 -1.96
N ALA A 700 -34.20 -16.98 -3.24
CA ALA A 700 -34.47 -18.13 -4.11
C ALA A 700 -33.78 -19.40 -3.59
N ARG A 701 -32.53 -19.29 -3.10
CA ARG A 701 -31.78 -20.41 -2.53
C ARG A 701 -32.42 -20.94 -1.24
N ALA A 702 -32.90 -20.06 -0.37
CA ALA A 702 -33.65 -20.44 0.83
C ALA A 702 -34.98 -21.13 0.49
N GLU A 703 -35.71 -20.64 -0.51
CA GLU A 703 -36.97 -21.23 -0.96
C GLU A 703 -36.79 -22.59 -1.64
N GLN A 704 -35.71 -22.80 -2.39
CA GLN A 704 -35.39 -24.11 -2.96
C GLN A 704 -35.13 -25.17 -1.88
N CYS A 705 -34.61 -24.77 -0.73
CA CYS A 705 -34.45 -25.64 0.44
C CYS A 705 -35.77 -25.85 1.21
N ARG A 706 -36.74 -24.97 0.99
CA ARG A 706 -38.07 -24.98 1.61
C ARG A 706 -38.99 -25.91 0.81
N ASP A 707 -38.77 -27.22 0.94
CA ASP A 707 -39.72 -28.22 0.41
C ASP A 707 -40.89 -28.42 1.40
N THR A 708 -42.06 -27.91 1.00
CA THR A 708 -43.20 -27.52 1.85
C THR A 708 -43.85 -28.66 2.66
N ASP A 709 -43.67 -29.93 2.28
CA ASP A 709 -44.36 -31.06 2.92
C ASP A 709 -43.62 -31.68 4.12
N ARG A 710 -42.33 -31.39 4.33
CA ARG A 710 -41.51 -32.05 5.37
C ARG A 710 -41.24 -31.21 6.61
N TRP A 711 -41.23 -29.88 6.50
CA TRP A 711 -40.82 -28.99 7.59
C TRP A 711 -41.85 -28.93 8.73
N TYR A 712 -43.14 -29.03 8.42
CA TYR A 712 -44.24 -28.97 9.41
C TYR A 712 -44.65 -30.35 9.97
N ALA A 713 -44.21 -31.45 9.35
CA ALA A 713 -44.69 -32.80 9.67
C ALA A 713 -43.99 -33.48 10.87
N GLY A 714 -43.00 -32.84 11.50
CA GLY A 714 -42.36 -33.36 12.72
C GLY A 714 -41.63 -34.70 12.56
N SER A 715 -41.46 -35.21 11.33
CA SER A 715 -40.79 -36.49 11.08
C SER A 715 -39.28 -36.33 11.14
N SER A 716 -38.65 -37.17 11.95
CA SER A 716 -37.22 -37.24 12.22
C SER A 716 -36.33 -37.01 10.99
N PHE A 717 -35.31 -36.16 11.17
CA PHE A 717 -34.26 -35.70 10.25
C PHE A 717 -33.33 -36.81 9.68
N ASN A 718 -33.83 -38.02 9.45
CA ASN A 718 -33.02 -39.16 9.03
C ASN A 718 -33.55 -39.79 7.75
N ARG A 719 -33.24 -39.17 6.60
CA ARG A 719 -32.89 -39.88 5.36
C ARG A 719 -32.38 -38.92 4.29
N ALA A 720 -31.18 -39.22 3.82
CA ALA A 720 -30.61 -38.75 2.57
C ALA A 720 -31.61 -38.98 1.42
N ASN A 721 -31.92 -37.92 0.69
CA ASN A 721 -32.44 -38.00 -0.67
C ASN A 721 -31.63 -37.02 -1.52
N ASP A 722 -31.25 -37.45 -2.71
CA ASP A 722 -30.25 -36.89 -3.64
C ASP A 722 -30.53 -35.49 -4.24
N ASN A 723 -31.31 -34.63 -3.57
CA ASN A 723 -31.42 -33.23 -3.98
C ASN A 723 -30.40 -32.38 -3.22
N ALA A 724 -29.48 -31.78 -3.97
CA ALA A 724 -28.18 -31.22 -3.58
C ALA A 724 -28.15 -30.03 -2.60
N LEU A 725 -29.22 -29.75 -1.84
CA LEU A 725 -29.29 -28.63 -0.89
C LEU A 725 -29.77 -29.11 0.49
N SER A 726 -28.87 -29.80 1.20
CA SER A 726 -29.07 -30.19 2.61
C SER A 726 -29.12 -28.96 3.53
N PRO A 727 -29.85 -28.97 4.66
CA PRO A 727 -29.81 -27.90 5.67
C PRO A 727 -28.40 -27.54 6.16
N HIS A 728 -27.43 -28.47 6.08
CA HIS A 728 -26.02 -28.22 6.36
C HIS A 728 -25.34 -27.29 5.35
N TYR A 729 -25.85 -27.22 4.11
CA TYR A 729 -25.31 -26.34 3.06
C TYR A 729 -25.68 -24.87 3.31
N LEU A 730 -26.89 -24.60 3.84
CA LEU A 730 -27.29 -23.25 4.24
C LEU A 730 -26.60 -22.75 5.51
N GLU A 731 -26.08 -23.64 6.36
CA GLU A 731 -25.33 -23.27 7.56
C GLU A 731 -24.05 -22.49 7.20
N ALA A 732 -23.38 -22.88 6.12
CA ALA A 732 -22.22 -22.15 5.59
C ALA A 732 -22.58 -20.77 5.03
N ASP A 733 -23.85 -20.56 4.64
CA ASP A 733 -24.37 -19.28 4.11
C ASP A 733 -24.99 -18.37 5.19
N ARG A 734 -24.95 -18.77 6.46
CA ARG A 734 -25.65 -18.09 7.56
C ARG A 734 -25.40 -16.58 7.63
N GLU A 735 -24.15 -16.16 7.47
CA GLU A 735 -23.78 -14.73 7.48
C GLU A 735 -24.37 -13.99 6.27
N ASN A 736 -24.39 -14.64 5.10
CA ASN A 736 -24.95 -14.08 3.87
C ASN A 736 -26.48 -14.01 3.93
N LEU A 737 -27.15 -15.01 4.50
CA LEU A 737 -28.61 -15.01 4.71
C LEU A 737 -29.05 -13.85 5.63
N ASN A 738 -28.35 -13.67 6.75
CA ASN A 738 -28.62 -12.56 7.67
C ASN A 738 -28.35 -11.20 7.00
N ALA A 739 -27.28 -11.09 6.21
CA ALA A 739 -26.95 -9.89 5.46
C ALA A 739 -27.99 -9.58 4.37
N ALA A 740 -28.50 -10.60 3.68
CA ALA A 740 -29.54 -10.49 2.66
C ALA A 740 -30.85 -9.93 3.23
N ILE A 741 -31.25 -10.34 4.44
CA ILE A 741 -32.43 -9.81 5.12
C ILE A 741 -32.26 -8.30 5.40
N CYS A 742 -31.15 -7.92 6.03
CA CYS A 742 -30.87 -6.52 6.34
C CYS A 742 -30.75 -5.65 5.07
N GLY A 743 -30.14 -6.19 4.02
CA GLY A 743 -30.02 -5.53 2.73
C GLY A 743 -31.37 -5.30 2.05
N ALA A 744 -32.24 -6.33 2.04
CA ALA A 744 -33.59 -6.22 1.49
C ALA A 744 -34.43 -5.17 2.21
N LEU A 745 -34.32 -5.06 3.54
CA LEU A 745 -35.02 -4.04 4.33
C LEU A 745 -34.53 -2.60 4.06
N SER A 746 -33.35 -2.43 3.47
CA SER A 746 -32.82 -1.11 3.12
C SER A 746 -33.41 -0.54 1.82
N SER A 747 -34.22 -1.33 1.10
CA SER A 747 -34.87 -0.96 -0.16
C SER A 747 -36.37 -1.15 -0.05
N GLU A 748 -37.15 -0.09 -0.27
CA GLU A 748 -38.62 -0.14 -0.25
C GLU A 748 -39.18 -1.24 -1.18
N ASP A 749 -38.61 -1.37 -2.39
CA ASP A 749 -39.06 -2.36 -3.38
C ASP A 749 -38.77 -3.83 -3.01
N GLU A 750 -37.90 -4.10 -2.03
CA GLU A 750 -37.45 -5.46 -1.69
C GLU A 750 -37.94 -5.97 -0.34
N LYS A 751 -38.83 -5.24 0.34
CA LYS A 751 -39.41 -5.70 1.61
C LYS A 751 -40.08 -7.07 1.48
N GLY A 752 -40.72 -7.35 0.34
CA GLY A 752 -41.27 -8.68 0.03
C GLY A 752 -40.21 -9.78 -0.05
N THR A 753 -39.00 -9.46 -0.53
CA THR A 753 -37.85 -10.38 -0.54
C THR A 753 -37.36 -10.66 0.88
N ALA A 754 -37.33 -9.66 1.77
CA ALA A 754 -36.98 -9.85 3.18
C ALA A 754 -37.97 -10.79 3.89
N VAL A 755 -39.27 -10.63 3.63
CA VAL A 755 -40.34 -11.51 4.13
C VAL A 755 -40.13 -12.94 3.66
N ARG A 756 -39.96 -13.15 2.35
CA ARG A 756 -39.72 -14.48 1.76
C ARG A 756 -38.50 -15.18 2.36
N LEU A 757 -37.42 -14.43 2.62
CA LEU A 757 -36.22 -14.93 3.29
C LEU A 757 -36.51 -15.42 4.71
N VAL A 758 -37.03 -14.56 5.59
CA VAL A 758 -37.21 -14.91 7.02
C VAL A 758 -38.19 -16.06 7.19
N VAL A 759 -39.25 -16.09 6.38
CA VAL A 759 -40.22 -17.17 6.38
C VAL A 759 -39.59 -18.49 5.95
N SER A 760 -38.64 -18.46 5.01
CA SER A 760 -38.01 -19.68 4.50
C SER A 760 -36.92 -20.24 5.42
N ILE A 761 -36.28 -19.39 6.23
CA ILE A 761 -35.12 -19.81 7.05
C ILE A 761 -35.39 -19.85 8.56
N TRP A 762 -36.53 -19.38 9.07
CA TRP A 762 -36.76 -19.36 10.52
C TRP A 762 -36.58 -20.71 11.24
N PRO A 763 -36.92 -21.88 10.65
CA PRO A 763 -36.67 -23.16 11.30
C PRO A 763 -35.18 -23.46 11.46
N LEU A 764 -34.33 -22.92 10.59
CA LEU A 764 -32.89 -23.15 10.59
C LEU A 764 -32.20 -22.42 11.75
N TRP A 765 -32.69 -21.24 12.15
CA TRP A 765 -32.15 -20.57 13.34
C TRP A 765 -32.35 -21.39 14.60
N TYR A 766 -33.38 -22.22 14.68
CA TYR A 766 -33.52 -23.18 15.75
C TYR A 766 -32.45 -24.28 15.66
N SER A 767 -32.28 -24.92 14.50
CA SER A 767 -31.31 -26.01 14.34
C SER A 767 -29.87 -25.56 14.53
N TRP A 768 -29.55 -24.30 14.21
CA TRP A 768 -28.22 -23.71 14.39
C TRP A 768 -28.00 -23.14 15.80
N GLY A 769 -28.96 -23.25 16.72
CA GLY A 769 -28.86 -22.66 18.07
C GLY A 769 -28.87 -21.13 18.09
N MET A 770 -29.37 -20.49 17.03
CA MET A 770 -29.39 -19.03 16.86
C MET A 770 -30.78 -18.40 16.99
N ALA A 771 -31.67 -19.02 17.78
CA ALA A 771 -33.02 -18.51 17.99
C ALA A 771 -33.09 -17.00 18.38
N PRO A 772 -32.19 -16.45 19.23
CA PRO A 772 -32.22 -15.00 19.54
C PRO A 772 -31.94 -14.11 18.33
N VAL A 773 -31.05 -14.53 17.42
CA VAL A 773 -30.76 -13.79 16.19
C VAL A 773 -31.96 -13.82 15.27
N GLY A 774 -32.61 -14.99 15.15
CA GLY A 774 -33.80 -15.17 14.35
C GLY A 774 -34.97 -14.30 14.79
N VAL A 775 -35.28 -14.29 16.10
CA VAL A 775 -36.32 -13.43 16.68
C VAL A 775 -36.07 -11.97 16.31
N ARG A 776 -34.87 -11.46 16.58
CA ARG A 776 -34.52 -10.05 16.30
C ARG A 776 -34.66 -9.67 14.83
N LEU A 777 -34.28 -10.56 13.90
CA LEU A 777 -34.40 -10.30 12.46
C LEU A 777 -35.86 -10.38 11.99
N MET A 778 -36.63 -11.35 12.49
CA MET A 778 -38.05 -11.48 12.17
C MET A 778 -38.87 -10.30 12.70
N GLU A 779 -38.61 -9.84 13.93
CA GLU A 779 -39.25 -8.66 14.49
C GLU A 779 -38.92 -7.40 13.69
N LYS A 780 -37.66 -7.25 13.24
CA LYS A 780 -37.26 -6.15 12.35
C LYS A 780 -38.03 -6.18 11.03
N VAL A 781 -38.14 -7.34 10.40
CA VAL A 781 -38.92 -7.49 9.16
C VAL A 781 -40.39 -7.17 9.42
N LEU A 782 -40.99 -7.76 10.46
CA LEU A 782 -42.38 -7.54 10.83
C LEU A 782 -42.68 -6.07 11.07
N THR A 783 -41.81 -5.36 11.79
CA THR A 783 -41.96 -3.93 12.06
C THR A 783 -41.96 -3.11 10.77
N ALA A 784 -41.18 -3.50 9.77
CA ALA A 784 -41.10 -2.81 8.49
C ALA A 784 -42.29 -3.08 7.56
N VAL A 785 -42.98 -4.21 7.71
CA VAL A 785 -44.00 -4.67 6.73
C VAL A 785 -45.43 -4.78 7.28
N LYS A 786 -45.63 -4.75 8.61
CA LYS A 786 -46.95 -4.97 9.25
C LYS A 786 -48.04 -4.00 8.80
N ASP A 787 -47.66 -2.79 8.40
CA ASP A 787 -48.60 -1.73 8.00
C ASP A 787 -48.66 -1.57 6.47
N GLU A 788 -48.01 -2.45 5.70
CA GLU A 788 -47.99 -2.39 4.23
C GLU A 788 -49.24 -3.03 3.62
N PRO A 789 -50.06 -2.28 2.87
CA PRO A 789 -51.33 -2.78 2.34
C PRO A 789 -51.15 -3.83 1.23
N THR A 790 -49.97 -3.94 0.64
CA THR A 790 -49.63 -4.88 -0.44
C THR A 790 -49.09 -6.22 0.07
N MET A 791 -48.88 -6.37 1.38
CA MET A 791 -48.31 -7.60 1.95
C MET A 791 -49.37 -8.71 2.05
N PRO A 792 -49.10 -9.90 1.50
CA PRO A 792 -50.01 -11.04 1.62
C PRO A 792 -50.19 -11.45 3.08
N ALA A 793 -51.44 -11.52 3.55
CA ALA A 793 -51.77 -11.93 4.92
C ALA A 793 -51.21 -13.32 5.27
N LEU A 794 -51.07 -14.21 4.29
CA LEU A 794 -50.45 -15.53 4.47
C LEU A 794 -48.99 -15.42 4.91
N LEU A 795 -48.20 -14.54 4.29
CA LEU A 795 -46.78 -14.38 4.65
C LEU A 795 -46.63 -13.72 6.03
N LEU A 796 -47.52 -12.79 6.39
CA LEU A 796 -47.57 -12.21 7.73
C LEU A 796 -47.91 -13.28 8.79
N ALA A 797 -48.88 -14.16 8.50
CA ALA A 797 -49.21 -15.29 9.36
C ALA A 797 -48.00 -16.21 9.57
N GLU A 798 -47.25 -16.52 8.50
CA GLU A 798 -46.05 -17.36 8.60
C GLU A 798 -44.93 -16.71 9.42
N ILE A 799 -44.73 -15.39 9.33
CA ILE A 799 -43.80 -14.66 10.21
C ILE A 799 -44.22 -14.81 11.68
N TYR A 800 -45.49 -14.55 11.99
CA TYR A 800 -46.01 -14.68 13.35
C TYR A 800 -45.90 -16.12 13.87
N PHE A 801 -46.15 -17.11 13.03
CA PHE A 801 -45.97 -18.52 13.38
C PHE A 801 -44.51 -18.83 13.72
N GLY A 802 -43.56 -18.43 12.87
CA GLY A 802 -42.13 -18.65 13.12
C GLY A 802 -41.62 -17.93 14.37
N LEU A 803 -42.06 -16.68 14.62
CA LEU A 803 -41.79 -15.95 15.86
C LEU A 803 -42.32 -16.69 17.09
N GLY A 804 -43.56 -17.19 17.04
CA GLY A 804 -44.14 -17.98 18.12
C GLY A 804 -43.33 -19.23 18.44
N ARG A 805 -42.83 -19.92 17.41
CA ARG A 805 -41.96 -21.09 17.55
C ARG A 805 -40.61 -20.74 18.16
N LEU A 806 -39.94 -19.69 17.70
CA LEU A 806 -38.65 -19.28 18.25
C LEU A 806 -38.77 -18.76 19.68
N HIS A 807 -39.81 -17.99 20.01
CA HIS A 807 -40.11 -17.57 21.38
C HIS A 807 -40.35 -18.75 22.31
N SER A 808 -41.06 -19.79 21.83
CA SER A 808 -41.29 -21.03 22.59
C SER A 808 -39.97 -21.73 22.93
N VAL A 809 -39.04 -21.82 21.97
CA VAL A 809 -37.70 -22.37 22.19
C VAL A 809 -36.91 -21.57 23.24
N LEU A 810 -37.03 -20.25 23.21
CA LEU A 810 -36.34 -19.35 24.16
C LEU A 810 -37.01 -19.31 25.54
N GLY A 811 -38.12 -20.03 25.76
CA GLY A 811 -38.87 -20.02 27.01
C GLY A 811 -39.71 -18.74 27.23
N ALA A 812 -39.87 -17.89 26.21
CA ALA A 812 -40.65 -16.67 26.27
C ALA A 812 -42.14 -16.95 26.01
N ALA A 813 -42.81 -17.58 26.98
CA ALA A 813 -44.18 -18.09 26.82
C ALA A 813 -45.21 -17.02 26.43
N THR A 814 -45.15 -15.83 27.04
CA THR A 814 -46.07 -14.72 26.73
C THR A 814 -45.91 -14.24 25.29
N SER A 815 -44.68 -13.93 24.88
CA SER A 815 -44.38 -13.50 23.50
C SER A 815 -44.72 -14.58 22.46
N ALA A 816 -44.60 -15.86 22.83
CA ALA A 816 -45.00 -16.97 21.97
C ALA A 816 -46.52 -16.99 21.76
N ILE A 817 -47.31 -16.86 22.84
CA ILE A 817 -48.78 -16.81 22.78
C ILE A 817 -49.23 -15.62 21.93
N ASP A 818 -48.69 -14.42 22.18
CA ASP A 818 -49.04 -13.21 21.43
C ASP A 818 -48.76 -13.36 19.93
N SER A 819 -47.64 -13.99 19.58
CA SER A 819 -47.28 -14.28 18.20
C SER A 819 -48.25 -15.29 17.56
N PHE A 820 -48.59 -16.39 18.24
CA PHE A 820 -49.56 -17.36 17.72
C PHE A 820 -50.98 -16.80 17.60
N SER A 821 -51.43 -15.96 18.54
CA SER A 821 -52.73 -15.26 18.43
C SER A 821 -52.77 -14.30 17.25
N SER A 822 -51.67 -13.59 16.99
CA SER A 822 -51.54 -12.72 15.82
C SER A 822 -51.55 -13.51 14.52
N CYS A 823 -50.90 -14.69 14.49
CA CYS A 823 -50.97 -15.64 13.37
C CYS A 823 -52.41 -16.07 13.08
N LEU A 824 -53.16 -16.50 14.10
CA LEU A 824 -54.57 -16.90 13.95
C LEU A 824 -55.43 -15.77 13.37
N THR A 825 -55.24 -14.55 13.86
CA THR A 825 -55.97 -13.37 13.38
C THR A 825 -55.75 -13.13 11.88
N GLN A 826 -54.53 -13.32 11.37
CA GLN A 826 -54.24 -13.19 9.94
C GLN A 826 -54.88 -14.33 9.12
N CYS A 827 -54.89 -15.56 9.64
CA CYS A 827 -55.53 -16.70 9.00
C CYS A 827 -57.06 -16.58 8.94
N ASP A 828 -57.69 -16.09 10.01
CA ASP A 828 -59.15 -15.87 10.06
C ASP A 828 -59.57 -14.83 9.01
N GLY A 829 -58.77 -13.76 8.84
CA GLY A 829 -58.98 -12.77 7.79
C GLY A 829 -58.82 -13.30 6.35
N LEU A 830 -58.03 -14.37 6.15
CA LEU A 830 -57.96 -15.08 4.87
C LEU A 830 -59.21 -15.93 4.63
N HIS A 831 -59.66 -16.69 5.65
CA HIS A 831 -60.86 -17.51 5.58
C HIS A 831 -62.14 -16.71 5.26
N GLU A 832 -62.29 -15.50 5.82
CA GLU A 832 -63.43 -14.61 5.52
C GLU A 832 -63.42 -14.06 4.08
N ASN A 833 -62.25 -13.94 3.44
CA ASN A 833 -62.11 -13.46 2.06
C ASN A 833 -62.30 -14.58 1.03
N VAL A 834 -61.90 -15.82 1.33
CA VAL A 834 -62.09 -16.99 0.45
C VAL A 834 -63.58 -17.31 0.24
N TYR A 835 -64.44 -17.06 1.24
CA TYR A 835 -65.89 -17.26 1.09
C TYR A 835 -66.59 -16.24 0.17
N LYS A 836 -65.90 -15.21 -0.32
CA LYS A 836 -66.46 -14.23 -1.28
C LYS A 836 -66.10 -14.51 -2.75
N ASP A 837 -65.04 -15.27 -3.03
CA ASP A 837 -64.63 -15.66 -4.38
C ASP A 837 -64.63 -17.19 -4.52
N SER A 838 -65.73 -17.73 -5.06
CA SER A 838 -66.02 -19.18 -5.13
C SER A 838 -65.19 -19.97 -6.16
N GLU A 839 -63.97 -19.55 -6.50
CA GLU A 839 -63.12 -20.25 -7.50
C GLU A 839 -61.72 -20.68 -7.01
N ASN A 840 -61.34 -20.47 -5.75
CA ASN A 840 -60.01 -20.87 -5.24
C ASN A 840 -60.05 -21.62 -3.89
N GLU A 841 -60.80 -22.71 -3.80
CA GLU A 841 -60.86 -23.55 -2.58
C GLU A 841 -59.65 -24.49 -2.39
N GLN A 842 -58.69 -24.56 -3.33
CA GLN A 842 -57.56 -25.52 -3.30
C GLN A 842 -56.16 -24.90 -3.15
N ARG A 843 -56.06 -23.59 -2.91
CA ARG A 843 -54.81 -22.90 -2.57
C ARG A 843 -54.88 -22.40 -1.14
#